data_AF-A0AAE0PHR5-F1
#
_entry.id   AF-A0AAE0PHR5-F1
#
_cell.length_a   1.000
_cell.length_b   1.000
_cell.length_c   1.000
_cell.angle_alpha   90.00
_cell.angle_beta   90.00
_cell.angle_gamma   90.00
#
_symmetry.space_group_name_H-M   'P 1'
#
loop_
_entity.id
_entity.type
_entity.pdbx_description
1 polymer ?
#
loop_
_entity_poly.entity_id
_entity_poly.type
_entity_poly.pdbx_seq_one_letter_code
_entity_poly.pdbx_strand_id
1 'polypeptide(L)'
;MADIKQPVAFIGLGAMGFGMATHLVKQGYPVTGFDVWPPTLEKFSSAGGLTATTPASAVADKSLCVCMVATAQQAQSVLIDGPDAAAPALPQGAVILLCSTVPCDYVQSLARQLSAIGRPDIHLIDCPVSGGAARAADGTLSIMAGVPSEEALSKSKPLLEELADPAKLYIVQGGIGAGSNMKMVHQVLAAVQILAASEAMGFATHLGLDLAKTNEAVLNSDAWNWMFEHRTPRMLTNYQPIASATVIIVKDTGIITSEARRSGFPTLMTSVAEQVYFSAVGRGYGPDDDSGLVRLYAEGKGKVGPVQGTAGSDEEKLALVIGLLKGILLCSAAESLAFADKVGLDLDQVYDLCINAAGGSQPLKKYGPSIIKAFREGTARQGWTAAEDETGLKEVADGLSAAVEEAQRLKAPVFLGSQALNVIRLALQSSPAGVAAGAVVKAVCSFLHKIDLCSSNAPFHLSLSCLCRATSRRSFIPRLPFEAFRPHFFKHGKPDADPKEKENCHWCQVRSFATHAKLPISIVNREDDAFLNPNFRFIDHSVVGDNVPVADQSFRIGCSCASDEECMYSTCECLDEMAPDTDEEEDPHTRKKRFAYYSQGAKKGLLRDRVLQSQEPIYECHEGCACSKNCPNRVVERGRTVPLQIFRTKDRGWGVKCPVNIKRGQFVDRYLGEIITSEEADRRRAESNIARRKDVYLFALDKFSDPNSLDPFLAAQPLEVDGEWMSGPTRFINHSCDPNMAIFARVGDHADKHLHDLALFAIRDIPKGTELTFDYVNGLTGLESDAHDPSKISEMTKCLCGTAKCRGYLW
;
A
#
# COMPACT_ATOMS: atom_id res chain seq x y z
N MET A 1 -41.10 11.35 30.74
CA MET A 1 -40.62 11.91 29.47
C MET A 1 -39.76 10.82 28.85
N ALA A 2 -39.96 10.45 27.58
CA ALA A 2 -39.04 9.52 26.93
C ALA A 2 -37.65 10.16 26.94
N ASP A 3 -36.62 9.42 27.39
CA ASP A 3 -35.24 9.91 27.35
C ASP A 3 -34.90 10.29 25.92
N ILE A 4 -34.57 11.56 25.70
CA ILE A 4 -34.22 12.08 24.37
C ILE A 4 -32.87 11.46 23.99
N LYS A 5 -32.89 10.55 23.00
CA LYS A 5 -31.68 9.92 22.46
C LYS A 5 -30.80 10.99 21.79
N GLN A 6 -29.49 10.92 22.03
CA GLN A 6 -28.53 11.90 21.50
C GLN A 6 -28.39 11.76 19.97
N PRO A 7 -28.23 12.86 19.22
CA PRO A 7 -27.91 12.80 17.80
C PRO A 7 -26.56 12.14 17.52
N VAL A 8 -26.49 11.31 16.47
CA VAL A 8 -25.29 10.55 16.08
C VAL A 8 -24.94 10.85 14.62
N ALA A 9 -23.68 11.14 14.35
CA ALA A 9 -23.13 11.11 13.00
C ALA A 9 -22.62 9.70 12.68
N PHE A 10 -22.87 9.20 11.47
CA PHE A 10 -22.45 7.88 11.03
C PHE A 10 -21.73 7.96 9.68
N ILE A 11 -20.43 7.76 9.68
CA ILE A 11 -19.57 7.81 8.50
C ILE A 11 -19.25 6.39 8.04
N GLY A 12 -19.67 6.05 6.82
CA GLY A 12 -19.54 4.72 6.22
C GLY A 12 -20.82 3.88 6.37
N LEU A 13 -21.52 3.69 5.26
CA LEU A 13 -22.79 2.97 5.12
C LEU A 13 -22.64 1.72 4.24
N GLY A 14 -21.46 1.08 4.30
CA GLY A 14 -21.25 -0.26 3.76
C GLY A 14 -22.04 -1.34 4.51
N ALA A 15 -21.84 -2.62 4.20
CA ALA A 15 -22.66 -3.71 4.77
C ALA A 15 -22.80 -3.70 6.30
N MET A 16 -21.69 -3.48 7.03
CA MET A 16 -21.70 -3.37 8.50
C MET A 16 -22.30 -2.04 8.97
N GLY A 17 -21.82 -0.92 8.40
CA GLY A 17 -22.21 0.42 8.81
C GLY A 17 -23.70 0.71 8.58
N PHE A 18 -24.26 0.23 7.47
CA PHE A 18 -25.68 0.34 7.17
C PHE A 18 -26.54 -0.38 8.22
N GLY A 19 -26.15 -1.61 8.60
CA GLY A 19 -26.85 -2.37 9.65
C GLY A 19 -26.85 -1.61 10.99
N MET A 20 -25.68 -1.12 11.42
CA MET A 20 -25.53 -0.35 12.66
C MET A 20 -26.33 0.95 12.63
N ALA A 21 -26.21 1.74 11.56
CA ALA A 21 -26.88 3.03 11.45
C ALA A 21 -28.41 2.87 11.44
N THR A 22 -28.93 1.88 10.71
CA THR A 22 -30.37 1.61 10.68
C THR A 22 -30.90 1.02 11.98
N HIS A 23 -30.10 0.24 12.71
CA HIS A 23 -30.44 -0.17 14.08
C HIS A 23 -30.63 1.05 14.99
N LEU A 24 -29.68 2.00 14.98
CA LEU A 24 -29.79 3.22 15.77
C LEU A 24 -31.04 4.04 15.43
N VAL A 25 -31.37 4.17 14.14
CA VAL A 25 -32.62 4.82 13.70
C VAL A 25 -33.85 4.11 14.29
N LYS A 26 -33.91 2.78 14.26
CA LYS A 26 -35.02 2.00 14.85
C LYS A 26 -35.15 2.19 16.36
N GLN A 27 -34.02 2.37 17.06
CA GLN A 27 -33.98 2.64 18.50
C GLN A 27 -34.27 4.12 18.85
N GLY A 28 -34.61 4.94 17.86
CA GLY A 28 -35.06 6.32 18.05
C GLY A 28 -33.93 7.35 18.10
N TYR A 29 -32.70 7.00 17.72
CA TYR A 29 -31.61 7.98 17.60
C TYR A 29 -31.80 8.83 16.33
N PRO A 30 -31.62 10.16 16.41
CA PRO A 30 -31.45 10.99 15.23
C PRO A 30 -30.08 10.70 14.61
N VAL A 31 -30.04 9.96 13.49
CA VAL A 31 -28.78 9.59 12.82
C VAL A 31 -28.60 10.36 11.53
N THR A 32 -27.46 11.05 11.37
CA THR A 32 -27.02 11.64 10.09
C THR A 32 -25.90 10.80 9.49
N GLY A 33 -26.19 10.16 8.37
CA GLY A 33 -25.27 9.29 7.65
C GLY A 33 -24.50 10.01 6.54
N PHE A 34 -23.24 9.63 6.36
CA PHE A 34 -22.42 9.99 5.20
C PHE A 34 -21.76 8.74 4.63
N ASP A 35 -21.74 8.63 3.30
CA ASP A 35 -21.03 7.61 2.56
C ASP A 35 -20.61 8.18 1.20
N VAL A 36 -19.52 7.68 0.63
CA VAL A 36 -19.01 8.14 -0.67
C VAL A 36 -19.86 7.64 -1.84
N TRP A 37 -20.71 6.63 -1.62
CA TRP A 37 -21.54 6.02 -2.63
C TRP A 37 -23.00 6.52 -2.54
N PRO A 38 -23.47 7.40 -3.44
CA PRO A 38 -24.80 8.01 -3.34
C PRO A 38 -25.97 7.02 -3.16
N PRO A 39 -25.99 5.84 -3.83
CA PRO A 39 -27.06 4.87 -3.63
C PRO A 39 -27.21 4.34 -2.19
N THR A 40 -26.14 4.27 -1.38
CA THR A 40 -26.27 3.85 0.03
C THR A 40 -26.93 4.95 0.88
N LEU A 41 -26.70 6.22 0.55
CA LEU A 41 -27.37 7.37 1.18
C LEU A 41 -28.87 7.38 0.88
N GLU A 42 -29.27 7.18 -0.38
CA GLU A 42 -30.68 7.08 -0.77
C GLU A 42 -31.39 5.95 -0.02
N LYS A 43 -30.74 4.78 0.05
CA LYS A 43 -31.24 3.63 0.80
C LYS A 43 -31.34 3.93 2.30
N PHE A 44 -30.39 4.66 2.87
CA PHE A 44 -30.39 5.01 4.29
C PHE A 44 -31.46 6.05 4.62
N SER A 45 -31.66 7.04 3.75
CA SER A 45 -32.74 8.01 3.86
C SER A 45 -34.11 7.31 3.82
N SER A 46 -34.28 6.35 2.92
CA SER A 46 -35.49 5.52 2.82
C SER A 46 -35.74 4.68 4.08
N ALA A 47 -34.69 4.36 4.84
CA ALA A 47 -34.77 3.66 6.12
C ALA A 47 -35.03 4.58 7.33
N GLY A 48 -35.27 5.88 7.10
CA GLY A 48 -35.58 6.88 8.13
C GLY A 48 -34.37 7.65 8.67
N GLY A 49 -33.18 7.44 8.09
CA GLY A 49 -31.97 8.20 8.44
C GLY A 49 -31.93 9.59 7.78
N LEU A 50 -31.21 10.52 8.39
CA LEU A 50 -30.81 11.78 7.74
C LEU A 50 -29.52 11.54 6.97
N THR A 51 -29.27 12.30 5.90
CA THR A 51 -28.05 12.18 5.10
C THR A 51 -27.32 13.51 5.02
N ALA A 52 -26.00 13.44 4.87
CA ALA A 52 -25.13 14.58 4.63
C ALA A 52 -24.33 14.37 3.33
N THR A 53 -23.89 15.47 2.73
CA THR A 53 -23.10 15.44 1.47
C THR A 53 -21.60 15.43 1.71
N THR A 54 -21.14 15.73 2.93
CA THR A 54 -19.73 15.67 3.33
C THR A 54 -19.56 15.10 4.74
N PRO A 55 -18.37 14.58 5.10
CA PRO A 55 -18.09 14.16 6.49
C PRO A 55 -18.27 15.30 7.50
N ALA A 56 -17.81 16.52 7.19
CA ALA A 56 -17.94 17.68 8.08
C ALA A 56 -19.41 18.06 8.34
N SER A 57 -20.25 18.10 7.30
CA SER A 57 -21.67 18.41 7.46
C SER A 57 -22.43 17.30 8.19
N ALA A 58 -21.96 16.05 8.10
CA ALA A 58 -22.51 14.95 8.88
C ALA A 58 -22.33 15.18 10.38
N VAL A 59 -21.18 15.74 10.81
CA VAL A 59 -20.78 15.81 12.23
C VAL A 59 -20.97 17.16 12.92
N ALA A 60 -21.19 18.25 12.18
CA ALA A 60 -21.10 19.64 12.67
C ALA A 60 -21.85 19.95 13.99
N ASP A 61 -22.97 19.28 14.24
CA ASP A 61 -23.85 19.47 15.40
C ASP A 61 -24.03 18.20 16.25
N LYS A 62 -23.20 17.16 16.06
CA LYS A 62 -23.27 15.90 16.81
C LYS A 62 -22.03 15.67 17.66
N SER A 63 -22.25 15.41 18.95
CA SER A 63 -21.17 15.07 19.88
C SER A 63 -20.66 13.63 19.74
N LEU A 64 -21.35 12.78 18.98
CA LEU A 64 -20.99 11.37 18.74
C LEU A 64 -20.82 11.13 17.24
N CYS A 65 -19.66 10.62 16.84
CA CYS A 65 -19.36 10.25 15.46
C CYS A 65 -18.89 8.80 15.40
N VAL A 66 -19.66 7.94 14.72
CA VAL A 66 -19.27 6.57 14.40
C VAL A 66 -18.58 6.57 13.03
N CYS A 67 -17.37 6.01 12.95
CA CYS A 67 -16.64 5.80 11.71
C CYS A 67 -16.52 4.30 11.43
N MET A 68 -17.22 3.83 10.40
CA MET A 68 -17.30 2.43 9.98
C MET A 68 -16.98 2.31 8.48
N VAL A 69 -15.70 2.50 8.16
CA VAL A 69 -15.14 2.34 6.80
C VAL A 69 -14.26 1.08 6.71
N ALA A 70 -13.81 0.69 5.53
CA ALA A 70 -13.12 -0.57 5.32
C ALA A 70 -11.64 -0.55 5.75
N THR A 71 -10.95 0.58 5.57
CA THR A 71 -9.49 0.69 5.75
C THR A 71 -9.05 1.91 6.57
N ALA A 72 -7.83 1.85 7.10
CA ALA A 72 -7.20 2.98 7.79
C ALA A 72 -7.05 4.20 6.87
N GLN A 73 -6.78 4.00 5.58
CA GLN A 73 -6.67 5.07 4.59
C GLN A 73 -8.01 5.78 4.38
N GLN A 74 -9.11 5.03 4.31
CA GLN A 74 -10.45 5.62 4.23
C GLN A 74 -10.78 6.40 5.50
N ALA A 75 -10.45 5.84 6.68
CA ALA A 75 -10.66 6.52 7.96
C ALA A 75 -9.83 7.82 8.03
N GLN A 76 -8.58 7.79 7.58
CA GLN A 76 -7.71 8.97 7.55
C GLN A 76 -8.30 10.05 6.64
N SER A 77 -8.77 9.66 5.44
CA SER A 77 -9.39 10.57 4.49
C SER A 77 -10.64 11.23 5.07
N VAL A 78 -11.58 10.47 5.64
CA VAL A 78 -12.84 11.05 6.11
C VAL A 78 -12.70 11.81 7.43
N LEU A 79 -11.71 11.46 8.26
CA LEU A 79 -11.51 12.10 9.56
C LEU A 79 -10.56 13.30 9.51
N ILE A 80 -9.49 13.27 8.70
CA ILE A 80 -8.40 14.26 8.76
C ILE A 80 -8.03 14.84 7.39
N ASP A 81 -7.66 14.00 6.41
CA ASP A 81 -6.91 14.45 5.22
C ASP A 81 -7.79 14.88 4.03
N GLY A 82 -9.03 14.40 3.99
CA GLY A 82 -9.94 14.61 2.87
C GLY A 82 -10.61 15.99 2.88
N PRO A 83 -11.25 16.37 1.76
CA PRO A 83 -12.05 17.58 1.73
C PRO A 83 -13.18 17.48 2.75
N ASP A 84 -13.45 18.59 3.46
CA ASP A 84 -14.51 18.66 4.46
C ASP A 84 -14.43 17.51 5.47
N ALA A 85 -13.21 17.24 5.96
CA ALA A 85 -12.95 16.20 6.95
C ALA A 85 -13.79 16.39 8.22
N ALA A 86 -14.16 15.28 8.85
CA ALA A 86 -15.03 15.29 10.02
C ALA A 86 -14.38 15.92 11.26
N ALA A 87 -13.10 15.63 11.55
CA ALA A 87 -12.52 16.01 12.84
C ALA A 87 -12.48 17.54 13.09
N PRO A 88 -12.15 18.40 12.12
CA PRO A 88 -12.22 19.85 12.31
C PRO A 88 -13.63 20.38 12.61
N ALA A 89 -14.68 19.75 12.08
CA ALA A 89 -16.07 20.20 12.19
C ALA A 89 -16.79 19.67 13.44
N LEU A 90 -16.23 18.70 14.14
CA LEU A 90 -16.85 18.14 15.35
C LEU A 90 -17.03 19.20 16.45
N PRO A 91 -18.12 19.18 17.22
CA PRO A 91 -18.29 20.00 18.42
C PRO A 91 -17.16 19.78 19.44
N GLN A 92 -16.98 20.75 20.34
CA GLN A 92 -16.01 20.65 21.43
C GLN A 92 -16.30 19.44 22.34
N GLY A 93 -15.28 18.65 22.65
CA GLY A 93 -15.39 17.49 23.54
C GLY A 93 -16.14 16.29 22.93
N ALA A 94 -16.30 16.27 21.60
CA ALA A 94 -16.97 15.19 20.89
C ALA A 94 -16.20 13.85 20.96
N VAL A 95 -16.90 12.75 20.67
CA VAL A 95 -16.35 11.40 20.66
C VAL A 95 -16.33 10.86 19.24
N ILE A 96 -15.17 10.34 18.83
CA ILE A 96 -15.02 9.52 17.62
C ILE A 96 -14.94 8.05 18.04
N LEU A 97 -15.91 7.27 17.58
CA LEU A 97 -15.96 5.81 17.69
C LEU A 97 -15.45 5.22 16.37
N LEU A 98 -14.16 4.87 16.35
CA LEU A 98 -13.54 4.23 15.18
C LEU A 98 -13.81 2.72 15.23
N CYS A 99 -14.83 2.28 14.49
CA CYS A 99 -15.30 0.90 14.49
C CYS A 99 -14.67 0.02 13.38
N SER A 100 -13.81 0.59 12.56
CA SER A 100 -13.06 -0.10 11.52
C SER A 100 -11.97 -1.01 12.09
N THR A 101 -11.76 -2.19 11.49
CA THR A 101 -10.53 -2.96 11.75
C THR A 101 -9.35 -2.26 11.08
N VAL A 102 -8.49 -1.65 11.89
CA VAL A 102 -7.31 -0.88 11.48
C VAL A 102 -6.09 -1.25 12.34
N PRO A 103 -4.87 -0.96 11.89
CA PRO A 103 -3.67 -1.09 12.73
C PRO A 103 -3.74 -0.25 14.01
N CYS A 104 -3.21 -0.78 15.12
CA CYS A 104 -3.13 -0.08 16.40
C CYS A 104 -2.30 1.21 16.31
N ASP A 105 -1.20 1.17 15.57
CA ASP A 105 -0.32 2.31 15.37
C ASP A 105 -1.00 3.47 14.63
N TYR A 106 -1.89 3.16 13.69
CA TYR A 106 -2.70 4.13 12.98
C TYR A 106 -3.62 4.87 13.96
N VAL A 107 -4.30 4.18 14.87
CA VAL A 107 -5.16 4.83 15.87
C VAL A 107 -4.35 5.74 16.79
N GLN A 108 -3.18 5.27 17.24
CA GLN A 108 -2.27 6.10 18.05
C GLN A 108 -1.74 7.31 17.27
N SER A 109 -1.49 7.15 15.97
CA SER A 109 -1.12 8.24 15.07
C SER A 109 -2.26 9.24 14.91
N LEU A 110 -3.49 8.76 14.72
CA LEU A 110 -4.69 9.57 14.61
C LEU A 110 -4.89 10.42 15.86
N ALA A 111 -4.71 9.87 17.05
CA ALA A 111 -4.77 10.63 18.31
C ALA A 111 -3.74 11.78 18.36
N ARG A 112 -2.50 11.53 17.90
CA ARG A 112 -1.47 12.58 17.81
C ARG A 112 -1.84 13.65 16.77
N GLN A 113 -2.40 13.24 15.64
CA GLN A 113 -2.84 14.16 14.58
C GLN A 113 -4.00 15.03 15.03
N LEU A 114 -4.99 14.48 15.75
CA LEU A 114 -6.08 15.25 16.37
C LEU A 114 -5.53 16.35 17.27
N SER A 115 -4.51 16.03 18.08
CA SER A 115 -3.82 17.03 18.91
C SER A 115 -3.10 18.08 18.05
N ALA A 116 -2.43 17.66 16.98
CA ALA A 116 -1.67 18.54 16.08
C ALA A 116 -2.56 19.54 15.32
N ILE A 117 -3.80 19.16 14.99
CA ILE A 117 -4.79 20.06 14.36
C ILE A 117 -5.57 20.91 15.38
N GLY A 118 -5.11 20.97 16.63
CA GLY A 118 -5.74 21.79 17.68
C GLY A 118 -7.01 21.19 18.27
N ARG A 119 -7.22 19.87 18.11
CA ARG A 119 -8.37 19.12 18.65
C ARG A 119 -7.99 18.06 19.68
N PRO A 120 -7.17 18.37 20.71
CA PRO A 120 -6.89 17.41 21.79
C PRO A 120 -8.11 17.14 22.68
N ASP A 121 -9.19 17.92 22.52
CA ASP A 121 -10.46 17.77 23.22
C ASP A 121 -11.31 16.59 22.70
N ILE A 122 -11.04 16.10 21.48
CA ILE A 122 -11.79 14.97 20.91
C ILE A 122 -11.39 13.67 21.62
N HIS A 123 -12.39 12.93 22.10
CA HIS A 123 -12.19 11.59 22.63
C HIS A 123 -12.21 10.56 21.50
N LEU A 124 -11.02 10.10 21.11
CA LEU A 124 -10.88 8.99 20.15
C LEU A 124 -10.95 7.64 20.89
N ILE A 125 -11.86 6.79 20.45
CA ILE A 125 -12.04 5.41 20.93
C ILE A 125 -11.92 4.49 19.73
N ASP A 126 -10.95 3.57 19.73
CA ASP A 126 -10.96 2.46 18.81
C ASP A 126 -11.84 1.34 19.35
N CYS A 127 -12.95 1.10 18.66
CA CYS A 127 -13.97 0.13 19.03
C CYS A 127 -14.34 -0.76 17.83
N PRO A 128 -13.38 -1.48 17.23
CA PRO A 128 -13.67 -2.42 16.15
C PRO A 128 -14.71 -3.45 16.58
N VAL A 129 -15.39 -4.00 15.58
CA VAL A 129 -16.56 -4.88 15.81
C VAL A 129 -16.40 -6.25 15.18
N SER A 130 -17.23 -7.20 15.63
CA SER A 130 -17.36 -8.55 15.08
C SER A 130 -18.81 -9.01 15.17
N GLY A 131 -19.26 -9.83 14.21
CA GLY A 131 -20.63 -10.37 14.19
C GLY A 131 -21.34 -10.33 12.83
N GLY A 132 -20.79 -9.61 11.85
CA GLY A 132 -21.37 -9.51 10.51
C GLY A 132 -22.60 -8.59 10.43
N ALA A 133 -23.10 -8.37 9.22
CA ALA A 133 -24.15 -7.39 8.93
C ALA A 133 -25.49 -7.70 9.63
N ALA A 134 -25.79 -8.98 9.85
CA ALA A 134 -26.99 -9.39 10.59
C ALA A 134 -26.96 -8.91 12.04
N ARG A 135 -25.90 -9.24 12.79
CA ARG A 135 -25.75 -8.79 14.18
C ARG A 135 -25.59 -7.27 14.30
N ALA A 136 -25.03 -6.61 13.28
CA ALA A 136 -25.02 -5.16 13.18
C ALA A 136 -26.43 -4.56 13.10
N ALA A 137 -27.31 -5.16 12.29
CA ALA A 137 -28.71 -4.72 12.15
C ALA A 137 -29.58 -5.00 13.38
N ASP A 138 -29.16 -5.95 14.22
CA ASP A 138 -29.84 -6.33 15.46
C ASP A 138 -29.27 -5.64 16.70
N GLY A 139 -28.18 -4.89 16.59
CA GLY A 139 -27.49 -4.27 17.73
C GLY A 139 -26.85 -5.27 18.69
N THR A 140 -26.44 -6.44 18.19
CA THR A 140 -25.89 -7.53 19.01
C THR A 140 -24.43 -7.80 18.68
N LEU A 141 -23.66 -6.79 18.27
CA LEU A 141 -22.26 -6.97 17.88
C LEU A 141 -21.40 -7.34 19.10
N SER A 142 -20.28 -7.99 18.81
CA SER A 142 -19.15 -8.01 19.75
C SER A 142 -18.32 -6.77 19.46
N ILE A 143 -18.12 -5.91 20.47
CA ILE A 143 -17.37 -4.65 20.32
C ILE A 143 -16.16 -4.69 21.25
N MET A 144 -14.98 -4.34 20.72
CA MET A 144 -13.71 -4.34 21.45
C MET A 144 -13.23 -2.90 21.58
N ALA A 145 -13.55 -2.24 22.69
CA ALA A 145 -13.32 -0.80 22.87
C ALA A 145 -12.06 -0.51 23.70
N GLY A 146 -11.04 0.07 23.07
CA GLY A 146 -9.90 0.70 23.73
C GLY A 146 -10.27 2.14 24.11
N VAL A 147 -10.44 2.40 25.41
CA VAL A 147 -10.96 3.69 25.89
C VAL A 147 -9.87 4.44 26.66
N PRO A 148 -9.57 5.72 26.32
CA PRO A 148 -8.44 6.44 26.92
C PRO A 148 -8.70 6.99 28.32
N SER A 149 -9.96 7.18 28.72
CA SER A 149 -10.33 7.78 30.01
C SER A 149 -11.75 7.42 30.44
N GLU A 150 -12.03 7.55 31.73
CA GLU A 150 -13.38 7.39 32.30
C GLU A 150 -14.39 8.38 31.71
N GLU A 151 -13.96 9.60 31.38
CA GLU A 151 -14.82 10.58 30.72
C GLU A 151 -15.23 10.12 29.31
N ALA A 152 -14.27 9.62 28.52
CA ALA A 152 -14.55 9.07 27.20
C ALA A 152 -15.47 7.84 27.30
N LEU A 153 -15.25 6.98 28.30
CA LEU A 153 -16.12 5.84 28.58
C LEU A 153 -17.54 6.31 28.90
N SER A 154 -17.72 7.20 29.86
CA SER A 154 -19.04 7.71 30.25
C SER A 154 -19.83 8.31 29.08
N LYS A 155 -19.16 9.04 28.17
CA LYS A 155 -19.82 9.66 27.00
C LYS A 155 -20.20 8.63 25.92
N SER A 156 -19.36 7.63 25.71
CA SER A 156 -19.51 6.63 24.65
C SER A 156 -20.38 5.42 25.03
N LYS A 157 -20.39 5.05 26.32
CA LYS A 157 -20.93 3.79 26.82
C LYS A 157 -22.40 3.53 26.43
N PRO A 158 -23.32 4.50 26.53
CA PRO A 158 -24.71 4.27 26.11
C PRO A 158 -24.83 3.86 24.63
N LEU A 159 -24.03 4.47 23.74
CA LEU A 159 -24.06 4.14 22.31
C LEU A 159 -23.36 2.80 22.02
N LEU A 160 -22.28 2.49 22.75
CA LEU A 160 -21.61 1.20 22.67
C LEU A 160 -22.52 0.05 23.12
N GLU A 161 -23.26 0.23 24.22
CA GLU A 161 -24.23 -0.75 24.75
C GLU A 161 -25.42 -0.93 23.80
N GLU A 162 -25.87 0.12 23.11
CA GLU A 162 -26.94 0.03 22.11
C GLU A 162 -26.56 -0.82 20.89
N LEU A 163 -25.27 -0.83 20.53
CA LEU A 163 -24.73 -1.51 19.35
C LEU A 163 -24.21 -2.92 19.66
N ALA A 164 -24.05 -3.26 20.95
CA ALA A 164 -23.41 -4.49 21.39
C ALA A 164 -24.39 -5.44 22.09
N ASP A 165 -24.13 -6.73 21.94
CA ASP A 165 -24.65 -7.71 22.88
C ASP A 165 -24.05 -7.40 24.28
N PRO A 166 -24.85 -7.29 25.36
CA PRO A 166 -24.37 -6.90 26.68
C PRO A 166 -23.23 -7.78 27.22
N ALA A 167 -23.22 -9.06 26.85
CA ALA A 167 -22.16 -9.99 27.25
C ALA A 167 -20.89 -9.89 26.38
N LYS A 168 -20.92 -9.07 25.32
CA LYS A 168 -19.87 -8.99 24.29
C LYS A 168 -19.42 -7.55 24.01
N LEU A 169 -19.72 -6.63 24.93
CA LEU A 169 -19.06 -5.33 25.00
C LEU A 169 -17.79 -5.47 25.85
N TYR A 170 -16.65 -5.56 25.17
CA TYR A 170 -15.34 -5.71 25.81
C TYR A 170 -14.68 -4.35 25.94
N ILE A 171 -14.55 -3.85 27.17
CA ILE A 171 -13.70 -2.70 27.47
C ILE A 171 -12.27 -3.23 27.65
N VAL A 172 -11.41 -2.89 26.68
CA VAL A 172 -10.05 -3.44 26.58
C VAL A 172 -9.08 -2.49 27.28
N GLN A 173 -8.33 -3.03 28.24
CA GLN A 173 -7.32 -2.27 28.97
C GLN A 173 -6.12 -1.95 28.07
N GLY A 174 -5.51 -0.78 28.28
CA GLY A 174 -4.35 -0.31 27.50
C GLY A 174 -4.57 1.00 26.74
N GLY A 175 -5.77 1.57 26.79
CA GLY A 175 -6.09 2.87 26.18
C GLY A 175 -6.19 2.81 24.65
N ILE A 176 -5.75 3.88 23.97
CA ILE A 176 -5.86 4.02 22.51
C ILE A 176 -5.03 2.94 21.80
N GLY A 177 -5.69 2.18 20.93
CA GLY A 177 -5.13 1.08 20.16
C GLY A 177 -5.34 -0.30 20.78
N ALA A 178 -5.82 -0.38 22.03
CA ALA A 178 -6.05 -1.64 22.71
C ALA A 178 -7.20 -2.44 22.06
N GLY A 179 -8.29 -1.77 21.65
CA GLY A 179 -9.40 -2.40 20.93
C GLY A 179 -8.96 -2.95 19.57
N SER A 180 -8.10 -2.20 18.87
CA SER A 180 -7.50 -2.57 17.59
C SER A 180 -6.59 -3.79 17.72
N ASN A 181 -5.76 -3.85 18.77
CA ASN A 181 -4.95 -5.03 19.09
C ASN A 181 -5.83 -6.25 19.42
N MET A 182 -6.87 -6.07 20.23
CA MET A 182 -7.83 -7.13 20.56
C MET A 182 -8.48 -7.71 19.30
N LYS A 183 -8.93 -6.84 18.39
CA LYS A 183 -9.50 -7.27 17.10
C LYS A 183 -8.47 -7.94 16.20
N MET A 184 -7.24 -7.42 16.14
CA MET A 184 -6.16 -8.02 15.35
C MET A 184 -5.88 -9.45 15.81
N VAL A 185 -5.75 -9.68 17.11
CA VAL A 185 -5.51 -11.04 17.65
C VAL A 185 -6.70 -11.96 17.39
N HIS A 186 -7.94 -11.45 17.50
CA HIS A 186 -9.15 -12.18 17.10
C HIS A 186 -9.11 -12.59 15.62
N GLN A 187 -8.62 -11.71 14.74
CA GLN A 187 -8.50 -11.99 13.31
C GLN A 187 -7.39 -13.00 12.94
N VAL A 188 -6.43 -13.31 13.82
CA VAL A 188 -5.46 -14.43 13.62
C VAL A 188 -6.20 -15.74 13.40
N LEU A 189 -7.20 -16.01 14.25
CA LEU A 189 -8.02 -17.22 14.13
C LEU A 189 -8.85 -17.18 12.85
N ALA A 190 -9.47 -16.04 12.53
CA ALA A 190 -10.24 -15.90 11.29
C ALA A 190 -9.39 -16.18 10.05
N ALA A 191 -8.20 -15.58 9.96
CA ALA A 191 -7.27 -15.72 8.86
C ALA A 191 -6.83 -17.16 8.64
N VAL A 192 -6.56 -17.91 9.71
CA VAL A 192 -6.13 -19.30 9.53
C VAL A 192 -7.34 -20.20 9.27
N GLN A 193 -8.45 -20.02 9.98
CA GLN A 193 -9.59 -20.94 9.94
C GLN A 193 -10.42 -20.82 8.65
N ILE A 194 -10.55 -19.64 8.05
CA ILE A 194 -11.20 -19.47 6.73
C ILE A 194 -10.46 -20.32 5.69
N LEU A 195 -9.14 -20.17 5.64
CA LEU A 195 -8.32 -20.89 4.69
C LEU A 195 -8.24 -22.39 5.02
N ALA A 196 -8.22 -22.75 6.31
CA ALA A 196 -8.28 -24.15 6.75
C ALA A 196 -9.56 -24.85 6.27
N ALA A 197 -10.70 -24.15 6.23
CA ALA A 197 -11.93 -24.70 5.67
C ALA A 197 -11.80 -24.99 4.17
N SER A 198 -11.23 -24.07 3.40
CA SER A 198 -10.95 -24.27 1.98
C SER A 198 -9.96 -25.42 1.73
N GLU A 199 -8.91 -25.50 2.54
CA GLU A 199 -7.89 -26.55 2.45
C GLU A 199 -8.47 -27.93 2.78
N ALA A 200 -9.28 -28.04 3.83
CA ALA A 200 -9.93 -29.28 4.23
C ALA A 200 -10.93 -29.77 3.18
N MET A 201 -11.78 -28.89 2.64
CA MET A 201 -12.75 -29.24 1.61
C MET A 201 -12.10 -29.55 0.26
N GLY A 202 -11.02 -28.84 -0.09
CA GLY A 202 -10.20 -29.17 -1.24
C GLY A 202 -9.54 -30.54 -1.08
N PHE A 203 -8.98 -30.85 0.09
CA PHE A 203 -8.40 -32.16 0.38
C PHE A 203 -9.44 -33.28 0.32
N ALA A 204 -10.63 -33.07 0.88
CA ALA A 204 -11.77 -33.99 0.77
C ALA A 204 -12.14 -34.25 -0.71
N THR A 205 -12.10 -33.20 -1.55
CA THR A 205 -12.30 -33.34 -3.00
C THR A 205 -11.27 -34.29 -3.61
N HIS A 206 -9.98 -34.17 -3.27
CA HIS A 206 -8.92 -35.07 -3.77
C HIS A 206 -9.05 -36.51 -3.25
N LEU A 207 -9.53 -36.70 -2.03
CA LEU A 207 -9.84 -38.02 -1.44
C LEU A 207 -11.07 -38.69 -2.09
N GLY A 208 -11.85 -37.94 -2.87
CA GLY A 208 -13.07 -38.42 -3.51
C GLY A 208 -14.26 -38.54 -2.57
N LEU A 209 -14.25 -37.78 -1.47
CA LEU A 209 -15.36 -37.73 -0.52
C LEU A 209 -16.51 -36.87 -1.04
N ASP A 210 -17.72 -37.19 -0.58
CA ASP A 210 -18.88 -36.31 -0.73
C ASP A 210 -18.71 -35.09 0.19
N LEU A 211 -18.79 -33.88 -0.40
CA LEU A 211 -18.51 -32.65 0.33
C LEU A 211 -19.62 -32.29 1.34
N ALA A 212 -20.87 -32.64 1.08
CA ALA A 212 -21.96 -32.37 2.01
C ALA A 212 -21.85 -33.26 3.26
N LYS A 213 -21.57 -34.56 3.08
CA LYS A 213 -21.31 -35.50 4.17
C LYS A 213 -20.03 -35.15 4.93
N THR A 214 -18.98 -34.73 4.22
CA THR A 214 -17.74 -34.26 4.86
C THR A 214 -18.00 -33.05 5.75
N ASN A 215 -18.78 -32.08 5.24
CA ASN A 215 -19.17 -30.91 6.03
C ASN A 215 -19.90 -31.32 7.32
N GLU A 216 -20.93 -32.17 7.21
CA GLU A 216 -21.67 -32.67 8.37
C GLU A 216 -20.77 -33.42 9.37
N ALA A 217 -19.88 -34.28 8.88
CA ALA A 217 -18.97 -35.04 9.72
C ALA A 217 -17.99 -34.12 10.48
N VAL A 218 -17.42 -33.11 9.82
CA VAL A 218 -16.52 -32.15 10.47
C VAL A 218 -17.24 -31.33 11.53
N LEU A 219 -18.47 -30.86 11.25
CA LEU A 219 -19.27 -30.08 12.20
C LEU A 219 -19.62 -30.87 13.47
N ASN A 220 -19.78 -32.19 13.35
CA ASN A 220 -20.06 -33.08 14.47
C ASN A 220 -18.81 -33.69 15.12
N SER A 221 -17.61 -33.17 14.83
CA SER A 221 -16.34 -33.69 15.32
C SER A 221 -15.57 -32.69 16.19
N ASP A 222 -14.48 -33.17 16.81
CA ASP A 222 -13.49 -32.35 17.52
C ASP A 222 -12.69 -31.38 16.62
N ALA A 223 -12.95 -31.37 15.30
CA ALA A 223 -12.41 -30.40 14.36
C ALA A 223 -13.37 -29.21 14.08
N TRP A 224 -14.52 -29.15 14.74
CA TRP A 224 -15.46 -28.05 14.58
C TRP A 224 -14.79 -26.69 14.84
N ASN A 225 -15.08 -25.73 13.97
CA ASN A 225 -14.71 -24.33 14.11
C ASN A 225 -15.73 -23.43 13.40
N TRP A 226 -15.85 -22.20 13.90
CA TRP A 226 -16.85 -21.23 13.47
C TRP A 226 -16.70 -20.85 11.99
N MET A 227 -15.47 -20.65 11.51
CA MET A 227 -15.24 -20.26 10.12
C MET A 227 -15.65 -21.36 9.13
N PHE A 228 -15.37 -22.62 9.46
CA PHE A 228 -15.79 -23.77 8.67
C PHE A 228 -17.31 -23.81 8.54
N GLU A 229 -18.04 -23.81 9.66
CA GLU A 229 -19.51 -23.81 9.70
C GLU A 229 -20.13 -22.69 8.87
N HIS A 230 -19.54 -21.50 8.90
CA HIS A 230 -20.08 -20.36 8.18
C HIS A 230 -19.69 -20.30 6.70
N ARG A 231 -18.58 -20.92 6.24
CA ARG A 231 -18.10 -20.82 4.84
C ARG A 231 -18.52 -21.99 3.99
N THR A 232 -18.49 -23.21 4.53
CA THR A 232 -18.79 -24.41 3.75
C THR A 232 -20.18 -24.42 3.12
N PRO A 233 -21.26 -23.84 3.71
CA PRO A 233 -22.53 -23.75 3.00
C PRO A 233 -22.42 -22.94 1.70
N ARG A 234 -21.64 -21.84 1.71
CA ARG A 234 -21.42 -21.00 0.52
C ARG A 234 -20.50 -21.67 -0.50
N MET A 235 -19.59 -22.55 -0.08
CA MET A 235 -18.81 -23.37 -1.01
C MET A 235 -19.70 -24.26 -1.88
N LEU A 236 -20.87 -24.67 -1.36
CA LEU A 236 -21.83 -25.53 -2.06
C LEU A 236 -22.84 -24.74 -2.92
N THR A 237 -22.91 -23.41 -2.78
CA THR A 237 -23.82 -22.52 -3.52
C THR A 237 -23.08 -21.60 -4.50
N ASN A 238 -21.95 -22.06 -5.05
CA ASN A 238 -21.11 -21.27 -5.94
C ASN A 238 -20.71 -19.91 -5.34
N TYR A 239 -20.41 -19.92 -4.04
CA TYR A 239 -19.85 -18.79 -3.28
C TYR A 239 -20.82 -17.60 -3.14
N GLN A 240 -22.13 -17.87 -3.22
CA GLN A 240 -23.19 -16.86 -3.12
C GLN A 240 -24.11 -17.08 -1.90
N PRO A 241 -24.68 -16.00 -1.32
CA PRO A 241 -24.36 -14.60 -1.58
C PRO A 241 -22.96 -14.24 -1.06
N ILE A 242 -22.34 -13.18 -1.60
CA ILE A 242 -21.08 -12.65 -1.06
C ILE A 242 -21.34 -12.08 0.34
N ALA A 243 -20.90 -12.82 1.36
CA ALA A 243 -21.00 -12.42 2.76
C ALA A 243 -19.73 -11.69 3.23
N SER A 244 -18.56 -12.10 2.72
CA SER A 244 -17.29 -11.42 2.98
C SER A 244 -16.35 -11.59 1.80
N ALA A 245 -15.95 -10.50 1.15
CA ALA A 245 -15.03 -10.56 0.02
C ALA A 245 -13.61 -10.97 0.45
N THR A 246 -12.90 -11.71 -0.40
CA THR A 246 -11.53 -12.19 -0.13
C THR A 246 -10.56 -11.05 0.22
N VAL A 247 -10.71 -9.87 -0.41
CA VAL A 247 -9.89 -8.69 -0.08
C VAL A 247 -10.02 -8.21 1.37
N ILE A 248 -11.13 -8.52 2.05
CA ILE A 248 -11.32 -8.15 3.47
C ILE A 248 -10.36 -8.94 4.36
N ILE A 249 -10.27 -10.26 4.16
CA ILE A 249 -9.35 -11.09 4.96
C ILE A 249 -7.89 -10.87 4.55
N VAL A 250 -7.61 -10.52 3.29
CA VAL A 250 -6.27 -10.06 2.85
C VAL A 250 -5.85 -8.81 3.61
N LYS A 251 -6.75 -7.82 3.73
CA LYS A 251 -6.48 -6.60 4.49
C LYS A 251 -6.24 -6.90 5.98
N ASP A 252 -7.08 -7.72 6.61
CA ASP A 252 -6.93 -8.06 8.03
C ASP A 252 -5.65 -8.88 8.30
N THR A 253 -5.29 -9.81 7.41
CA THR A 253 -4.00 -10.52 7.50
C THR A 253 -2.80 -9.61 7.34
N GLY A 254 -2.86 -8.64 6.44
CA GLY A 254 -1.82 -7.61 6.31
C GLY A 254 -1.63 -6.80 7.59
N ILE A 255 -2.71 -6.49 8.32
CA ILE A 255 -2.62 -5.81 9.63
C ILE A 255 -1.87 -6.71 10.63
N ILE A 256 -2.27 -7.99 10.73
CA ILE A 256 -1.66 -8.96 11.64
C ILE A 256 -0.16 -9.09 11.38
N THR A 257 0.24 -9.35 10.12
CA THR A 257 1.65 -9.59 9.80
C THR A 257 2.49 -8.32 9.92
N SER A 258 1.94 -7.15 9.62
CA SER A 258 2.61 -5.86 9.82
C SER A 258 2.89 -5.59 11.29
N GLU A 259 1.89 -5.72 12.16
CA GLU A 259 2.06 -5.49 13.60
C GLU A 259 2.93 -6.55 14.27
N ALA A 260 2.85 -7.80 13.81
CA ALA A 260 3.74 -8.86 14.26
C ALA A 260 5.20 -8.52 13.94
N ARG A 261 5.51 -8.09 12.71
CA ARG A 261 6.86 -7.63 12.33
C ARG A 261 7.34 -6.47 13.21
N ARG A 262 6.48 -5.48 13.47
CA ARG A 262 6.80 -4.34 14.35
C ARG A 262 7.08 -4.75 15.79
N SER A 263 6.32 -5.70 16.29
CA SER A 263 6.44 -6.22 17.66
C SER A 263 7.54 -7.28 17.81
N GLY A 264 8.21 -7.64 16.70
CA GLY A 264 9.19 -8.71 16.65
C GLY A 264 8.61 -10.09 16.91
N PHE A 265 7.32 -10.31 16.64
CA PHE A 265 6.61 -11.57 16.86
C PHE A 265 6.49 -12.38 15.56
N PRO A 266 6.78 -13.69 15.58
CA PRO A 266 6.63 -14.54 14.39
C PRO A 266 5.19 -15.07 14.25
N THR A 267 4.50 -14.70 13.19
CA THR A 267 3.19 -15.26 12.81
C THR A 267 3.36 -16.45 11.86
N LEU A 268 3.72 -17.61 12.38
CA LEU A 268 4.09 -18.80 11.59
C LEU A 268 2.94 -19.34 10.73
N MET A 269 1.71 -19.36 11.24
CA MET A 269 0.51 -19.81 10.54
C MET A 269 -0.06 -18.68 9.69
N THR A 270 -0.24 -17.49 10.27
CA THR A 270 -0.88 -16.37 9.54
C THR A 270 -0.04 -15.88 8.36
N SER A 271 1.29 -15.94 8.43
CA SER A 271 2.13 -15.56 7.28
C SER A 271 1.94 -16.50 6.09
N VAL A 272 1.72 -17.80 6.32
CA VAL A 272 1.39 -18.74 5.24
C VAL A 272 0.01 -18.44 4.68
N ALA A 273 -0.98 -18.17 5.55
CA ALA A 273 -2.32 -17.79 5.12
C ALA A 273 -2.30 -16.53 4.23
N GLU A 274 -1.56 -15.49 4.64
CA GLU A 274 -1.37 -14.24 3.86
C GLU A 274 -0.84 -14.52 2.45
N GLN A 275 0.20 -15.36 2.31
CA GLN A 275 0.75 -15.70 0.99
C GLN A 275 -0.27 -16.44 0.10
N VAL A 276 -1.06 -17.34 0.68
CA VAL A 276 -2.10 -18.05 -0.08
C VAL A 276 -3.23 -17.09 -0.47
N TYR A 277 -3.63 -16.18 0.40
CA TYR A 277 -4.60 -15.13 0.07
C TYR A 277 -4.11 -14.24 -1.09
N PHE A 278 -2.83 -13.84 -1.09
CA PHE A 278 -2.27 -13.10 -2.22
C PHE A 278 -2.32 -13.88 -3.53
N SER A 279 -2.12 -15.20 -3.49
CA SER A 279 -2.25 -16.04 -4.69
C SER A 279 -3.68 -16.05 -5.24
N ALA A 280 -4.71 -15.99 -4.38
CA ALA A 280 -6.10 -15.85 -4.82
C ALA A 280 -6.38 -14.47 -5.43
N VAL A 281 -5.86 -13.39 -4.83
CA VAL A 281 -6.00 -12.04 -5.40
C VAL A 281 -5.36 -11.97 -6.79
N GLY A 282 -4.18 -12.57 -6.98
CA GLY A 282 -3.51 -12.65 -8.29
C GLY A 282 -4.29 -13.45 -9.34
N ARG A 283 -5.26 -14.30 -8.93
CA ARG A 283 -6.19 -15.01 -9.82
C ARG A 283 -7.50 -14.26 -10.05
N GLY A 284 -7.64 -13.05 -9.53
CA GLY A 284 -8.86 -12.24 -9.66
C GLY A 284 -9.96 -12.60 -8.66
N TYR A 285 -9.69 -13.42 -7.64
CA TYR A 285 -10.71 -13.83 -6.64
C TYR A 285 -10.96 -12.78 -5.55
N GLY A 286 -10.33 -11.61 -5.66
CA GLY A 286 -10.44 -10.53 -4.69
C GLY A 286 -11.88 -10.12 -4.31
N PRO A 287 -12.77 -9.82 -5.28
CA PRO A 287 -14.14 -9.42 -5.00
C PRO A 287 -15.07 -10.59 -4.63
N ASP A 288 -14.65 -11.84 -4.87
CA ASP A 288 -15.44 -13.04 -4.57
C ASP A 288 -15.52 -13.31 -3.06
N ASP A 289 -16.55 -14.04 -2.63
CA ASP A 289 -16.69 -14.50 -1.24
C ASP A 289 -15.47 -15.33 -0.80
N ASP A 290 -15.07 -15.15 0.46
CA ASP A 290 -13.92 -15.85 1.06
C ASP A 290 -14.10 -17.39 1.09
N SER A 291 -15.32 -17.91 0.97
CA SER A 291 -15.57 -19.35 0.74
C SER A 291 -15.05 -19.84 -0.62
N GLY A 292 -14.93 -18.96 -1.62
CA GLY A 292 -14.45 -19.26 -2.96
C GLY A 292 -12.97 -19.66 -3.03
N LEU A 293 -12.23 -19.51 -1.94
CA LEU A 293 -10.82 -19.91 -1.83
C LEU A 293 -10.61 -21.43 -1.95
N VAL A 294 -11.67 -22.24 -1.78
CA VAL A 294 -11.63 -23.69 -2.02
C VAL A 294 -11.14 -24.02 -3.44
N ARG A 295 -11.35 -23.12 -4.39
CA ARG A 295 -10.82 -23.21 -5.77
C ARG A 295 -9.31 -23.41 -5.80
N LEU A 296 -8.54 -22.73 -4.93
CA LEU A 296 -7.08 -22.89 -4.86
C LEU A 296 -6.63 -24.33 -4.56
N TYR A 297 -7.50 -25.09 -3.89
CA TYR A 297 -7.19 -26.43 -3.40
C TYR A 297 -7.83 -27.53 -4.25
N ALA A 298 -9.02 -27.28 -4.79
CA ALA A 298 -9.73 -28.24 -5.64
C ALA A 298 -9.24 -28.21 -7.10
N GLU A 299 -8.76 -27.06 -7.59
CA GLU A 299 -8.19 -26.92 -8.93
C GLU A 299 -6.95 -27.83 -9.07
N GLY A 300 -6.95 -28.71 -10.08
CA GLY A 300 -5.83 -29.61 -10.36
C GLY A 300 -6.11 -31.08 -10.11
N LYS A 301 -7.21 -31.45 -9.43
CA LYS A 301 -7.64 -32.85 -9.34
C LYS A 301 -7.77 -33.44 -10.76
N GLY A 302 -7.09 -34.56 -11.00
CA GLY A 302 -7.08 -35.25 -12.30
C GLY A 302 -6.16 -34.65 -13.37
N LYS A 303 -5.46 -33.53 -13.10
CA LYS A 303 -4.52 -32.90 -14.06
C LYS A 303 -3.07 -33.41 -13.95
N VAL A 304 -2.74 -34.21 -12.92
CA VAL A 304 -1.37 -34.66 -12.59
C VAL A 304 -1.13 -36.17 -12.86
N GLY A 305 -1.93 -36.77 -13.73
CA GLY A 305 -1.87 -38.22 -14.01
C GLY A 305 -2.54 -39.08 -12.92
N PRO A 306 -2.49 -40.42 -13.03
CA PRO A 306 -3.09 -41.30 -12.04
C PRO A 306 -2.33 -41.24 -10.72
N VAL A 307 -3.03 -40.85 -9.66
CA VAL A 307 -2.54 -40.82 -8.28
C VAL A 307 -3.49 -41.63 -7.41
N GLN A 308 -2.96 -42.37 -6.43
CA GLN A 308 -3.74 -43.24 -5.55
C GLN A 308 -3.36 -43.02 -4.09
N GLY A 309 -4.37 -42.86 -3.24
CA GLY A 309 -4.22 -42.76 -1.79
C GLY A 309 -4.07 -44.11 -1.11
N THR A 310 -3.75 -44.08 0.17
CA THR A 310 -3.65 -45.24 1.07
C THR A 310 -4.95 -45.51 1.83
N ALA A 311 -5.80 -44.50 2.04
CA ALA A 311 -7.08 -44.67 2.73
C ALA A 311 -8.12 -45.37 1.84
N GLY A 312 -8.61 -46.53 2.30
CA GLY A 312 -9.50 -47.41 1.54
C GLY A 312 -10.99 -47.15 1.77
N SER A 313 -11.38 -46.70 2.97
CA SER A 313 -12.76 -46.38 3.32
C SER A 313 -13.04 -44.87 3.42
N ASP A 314 -14.31 -44.47 3.36
CA ASP A 314 -14.69 -43.07 3.54
C ASP A 314 -14.46 -42.59 4.99
N GLU A 315 -14.61 -43.48 5.98
CA GLU A 315 -14.28 -43.19 7.38
C GLU A 315 -12.80 -42.89 7.58
N GLU A 316 -11.91 -43.67 6.95
CA GLU A 316 -10.46 -43.45 7.00
C GLU A 316 -10.08 -42.10 6.36
N LYS A 317 -10.68 -41.79 5.20
CA LYS A 317 -10.45 -40.50 4.52
C LYS A 317 -10.98 -39.32 5.34
N LEU A 318 -12.15 -39.45 5.97
CA LEU A 318 -12.71 -38.42 6.85
C LEU A 318 -11.81 -38.17 8.07
N ALA A 319 -11.22 -39.23 8.65
CA ALA A 319 -10.27 -39.10 9.74
C ALA A 319 -9.03 -38.28 9.35
N LEU A 320 -8.57 -38.36 8.10
CA LEU A 320 -7.46 -37.53 7.59
C LEU A 320 -7.86 -36.05 7.49
N VAL A 321 -9.05 -35.74 6.99
CA VAL A 321 -9.56 -34.35 6.92
C VAL A 321 -9.70 -33.75 8.34
N ILE A 322 -10.22 -34.53 9.29
CA ILE A 322 -10.34 -34.13 10.70
C ILE A 322 -8.96 -33.94 11.34
N GLY A 323 -8.02 -34.86 11.08
CA GLY A 323 -6.64 -34.78 11.56
C GLY A 323 -5.90 -33.53 11.08
N LEU A 324 -6.06 -33.20 9.79
CA LEU A 324 -5.55 -31.97 9.17
C LEU A 324 -6.06 -30.73 9.90
N LEU A 325 -7.38 -30.62 10.09
CA LEU A 325 -8.01 -29.49 10.76
C LEU A 325 -7.56 -29.37 12.23
N LYS A 326 -7.58 -30.46 13.01
CA LYS A 326 -7.17 -30.44 14.43
C LYS A 326 -5.77 -29.84 14.61
N GLY A 327 -4.83 -30.22 13.74
CA GLY A 327 -3.46 -29.71 13.76
C GLY A 327 -3.36 -28.21 13.45
N ILE A 328 -4.01 -27.76 12.37
CA ILE A 328 -4.04 -26.35 11.96
C ILE A 328 -4.68 -25.47 13.04
N LEU A 329 -5.83 -25.91 13.56
CA LEU A 329 -6.60 -25.18 14.57
C LEU A 329 -5.83 -25.02 15.88
N LEU A 330 -5.15 -26.08 16.35
CA LEU A 330 -4.29 -26.00 17.53
C LEU A 330 -3.16 -24.97 17.34
N CYS A 331 -2.47 -24.99 16.20
CA CYS A 331 -1.39 -24.03 15.94
C CYS A 331 -1.92 -22.59 15.86
N SER A 332 -3.08 -22.37 15.25
CA SER A 332 -3.71 -21.04 15.18
C SER A 332 -4.13 -20.52 16.56
N ALA A 333 -4.65 -21.38 17.44
CA ALA A 333 -5.00 -21.04 18.81
C ALA A 333 -3.76 -20.64 19.62
N ALA A 334 -2.68 -21.41 19.50
CA ALA A 334 -1.41 -21.10 20.14
C ALA A 334 -0.82 -19.77 19.63
N GLU A 335 -0.84 -19.53 18.32
CA GLU A 335 -0.35 -18.28 17.72
C GLU A 335 -1.16 -17.06 18.18
N SER A 336 -2.49 -17.14 18.18
CA SER A 336 -3.37 -16.06 18.62
C SER A 336 -3.13 -15.70 20.09
N LEU A 337 -3.16 -16.68 21.01
CA LEU A 337 -2.94 -16.43 22.44
C LEU A 337 -1.52 -15.95 22.74
N ALA A 338 -0.51 -16.48 22.04
CA ALA A 338 0.86 -16.00 22.18
C ALA A 338 1.04 -14.56 21.68
N PHE A 339 0.35 -14.19 20.60
CA PHE A 339 0.40 -12.83 20.12
C PHE A 339 -0.33 -11.86 21.06
N ALA A 340 -1.45 -12.28 21.67
CA ALA A 340 -2.13 -11.51 22.71
C ALA A 340 -1.22 -11.22 23.92
N ASP A 341 -0.50 -12.22 24.44
CA ASP A 341 0.47 -12.03 25.54
C ASP A 341 1.53 -11.00 25.12
N LYS A 342 2.05 -11.12 23.90
CA LYS A 342 3.10 -10.26 23.37
C LYS A 342 2.67 -8.78 23.27
N VAL A 343 1.41 -8.52 22.91
CA VAL A 343 0.88 -7.14 22.80
C VAL A 343 0.18 -6.67 24.07
N GLY A 344 0.27 -7.43 25.17
CA GLY A 344 -0.16 -7.02 26.50
C GLY A 344 -1.67 -7.05 26.73
N LEU A 345 -2.40 -7.93 26.04
CA LEU A 345 -3.84 -8.11 26.23
C LEU A 345 -4.15 -9.07 27.38
N ASP A 346 -5.33 -8.91 27.98
CA ASP A 346 -5.87 -9.88 28.93
C ASP A 346 -6.26 -11.17 28.20
N LEU A 347 -5.52 -12.24 28.48
CA LEU A 347 -5.72 -13.54 27.83
C LEU A 347 -7.09 -14.16 28.11
N ASP A 348 -7.70 -13.92 29.27
CA ASP A 348 -9.04 -14.45 29.56
C ASP A 348 -10.09 -13.72 28.73
N GLN A 349 -9.96 -12.39 28.62
CA GLN A 349 -10.85 -11.59 27.78
C GLN A 349 -10.69 -11.96 26.29
N VAL A 350 -9.45 -12.16 25.83
CA VAL A 350 -9.17 -12.62 24.45
C VAL A 350 -9.79 -14.00 24.21
N TYR A 351 -9.60 -14.92 25.17
CA TYR A 351 -10.17 -16.26 25.09
C TYR A 351 -11.70 -16.23 25.01
N ASP A 352 -12.35 -15.49 25.91
CA ASP A 352 -13.81 -15.35 25.93
C ASP A 352 -14.34 -14.80 24.60
N LEU A 353 -13.75 -13.72 24.09
CA LEU A 353 -14.09 -13.16 22.77
C LEU A 353 -13.94 -14.22 21.67
N CYS A 354 -12.81 -14.93 21.65
CA CYS A 354 -12.51 -15.87 20.58
C CYS A 354 -13.47 -17.08 20.57
N ILE A 355 -13.79 -17.66 21.73
CA ILE A 355 -14.70 -18.82 21.80
C ILE A 355 -16.15 -18.47 21.47
N ASN A 356 -16.57 -17.22 21.70
CA ASN A 356 -17.95 -16.74 21.53
C ASN A 356 -18.16 -15.94 20.24
N ALA A 357 -17.17 -15.88 19.36
CA ALA A 357 -17.23 -15.16 18.10
C ALA A 357 -16.50 -15.91 16.98
N ALA A 358 -16.05 -15.16 15.96
CA ALA A 358 -15.45 -15.63 14.73
C ALA A 358 -14.09 -16.38 14.88
N GLY A 359 -13.67 -16.73 16.10
CA GLY A 359 -12.47 -17.53 16.38
C GLY A 359 -12.76 -18.90 16.98
N GLY A 360 -14.03 -19.20 17.28
CA GLY A 360 -14.40 -20.37 18.09
C GLY A 360 -14.02 -21.68 17.42
N SER A 361 -13.39 -22.58 18.17
CA SER A 361 -13.07 -23.93 17.71
C SER A 361 -12.99 -24.91 18.87
N GLN A 362 -13.20 -26.20 18.62
CA GLN A 362 -13.03 -27.23 19.64
C GLN A 362 -11.58 -27.30 20.16
N PRO A 363 -10.53 -27.21 19.32
CA PRO A 363 -9.16 -27.14 19.81
C PRO A 363 -8.88 -25.92 20.70
N LEU A 364 -9.44 -24.75 20.39
CA LEU A 364 -9.29 -23.58 21.28
C LEU A 364 -9.96 -23.82 22.63
N LYS A 365 -11.18 -24.38 22.67
CA LYS A 365 -11.88 -24.70 23.92
C LYS A 365 -11.14 -25.75 24.75
N LYS A 366 -10.59 -26.77 24.08
CA LYS A 366 -9.88 -27.89 24.72
C LYS A 366 -8.52 -27.46 25.27
N TYR A 367 -7.72 -26.71 24.51
CA TYR A 367 -6.32 -26.44 24.83
C TYR A 367 -6.04 -25.00 25.30
N GLY A 368 -6.94 -24.05 25.01
CA GLY A 368 -6.80 -22.63 25.37
C GLY A 368 -6.57 -22.39 26.87
N PRO A 369 -7.37 -22.97 27.79
CA PRO A 369 -7.17 -22.79 29.23
C PRO A 369 -5.77 -23.20 29.71
N SER A 370 -5.25 -24.34 29.23
CA SER A 370 -3.90 -24.80 29.55
C SER A 370 -2.83 -23.87 28.99
N ILE A 371 -3.02 -23.35 27.77
CA ILE A 371 -2.10 -22.37 27.16
C ILE A 371 -2.05 -21.07 27.99
N ILE A 372 -3.21 -20.54 28.38
CA ILE A 372 -3.32 -19.32 29.19
C ILE A 372 -2.65 -19.51 30.56
N LYS A 373 -2.92 -20.65 31.21
CA LYS A 373 -2.27 -21.02 32.46
C LYS A 373 -0.75 -21.02 32.32
N ALA A 374 -0.21 -21.58 31.24
CA ALA A 374 1.23 -21.60 30.99
C ALA A 374 1.85 -20.19 30.84
N PHE A 375 1.14 -19.25 30.22
CA PHE A 375 1.59 -17.85 30.14
C PHE A 375 1.62 -17.17 31.52
N ARG A 376 0.58 -17.38 32.33
CA ARG A 376 0.47 -16.81 33.69
C ARG A 376 1.56 -17.29 34.64
N GLU A 377 1.88 -18.58 34.57
CA GLU A 377 2.88 -19.19 35.45
C GLU A 377 4.33 -18.91 34.99
N GLY A 378 4.53 -18.21 33.86
CA GLY A 378 5.85 -17.98 33.26
C GLY A 378 6.50 -19.25 32.68
N THR A 379 5.82 -20.40 32.77
CA THR A 379 6.28 -21.71 32.28
C THR A 379 6.21 -21.80 30.75
N ALA A 380 5.43 -20.94 30.09
CA ALA A 380 5.50 -20.75 28.63
C ALA A 380 6.90 -20.30 28.16
N ARG A 381 7.64 -19.57 29.02
CA ARG A 381 9.00 -19.09 28.73
C ARG A 381 10.09 -20.02 29.30
N GLN A 382 9.79 -20.74 30.37
CA GLN A 382 10.68 -21.71 31.02
C GLN A 382 10.08 -23.11 30.96
N GLY A 383 10.49 -23.89 29.95
CA GLY A 383 10.27 -25.34 29.83
C GLY A 383 9.08 -25.92 30.59
N TRP A 384 7.92 -25.94 29.95
CA TRP A 384 6.69 -26.45 30.53
C TRP A 384 6.75 -27.96 30.84
N THR A 385 6.35 -28.34 32.06
CA THR A 385 6.17 -29.73 32.48
C THR A 385 4.69 -30.08 32.39
N ALA A 386 4.34 -31.04 31.53
CA ALA A 386 2.96 -31.50 31.31
C ALA A 386 2.28 -31.89 32.63
N ALA A 387 0.99 -31.57 32.76
CA ALA A 387 0.15 -32.16 33.81
C ALA A 387 -0.17 -33.62 33.48
N GLU A 388 -0.61 -34.41 34.46
CA GLU A 388 -0.74 -35.87 34.38
C GLU A 388 -1.75 -36.40 33.33
N ASP A 389 -2.59 -35.54 32.70
CA ASP A 389 -3.69 -35.95 31.81
C ASP A 389 -3.45 -35.68 30.30
N GLU A 390 -2.22 -35.38 29.90
CA GLU A 390 -1.97 -34.65 28.66
C GLU A 390 -1.35 -35.53 27.54
N THR A 391 -2.11 -36.53 27.09
CA THR A 391 -1.79 -37.43 25.94
C THR A 391 -2.13 -36.86 24.55
N GLY A 392 -2.71 -35.64 24.48
CA GLY A 392 -3.39 -35.14 23.28
C GLY A 392 -2.52 -34.60 22.14
N LEU A 393 -1.34 -34.02 22.39
CA LEU A 393 -0.54 -33.39 21.32
C LEU A 393 0.07 -34.44 20.37
N LYS A 394 0.44 -35.62 20.89
CA LYS A 394 0.97 -36.71 20.06
C LYS A 394 -0.11 -37.23 19.09
N GLU A 395 -1.32 -37.45 19.57
CA GLU A 395 -2.46 -37.86 18.74
C GLU A 395 -2.74 -36.84 17.62
N VAL A 396 -2.73 -35.54 17.95
CA VAL A 396 -2.89 -34.46 16.96
C VAL A 396 -1.73 -34.47 15.94
N ALA A 397 -0.49 -34.68 16.40
CA ALA A 397 0.68 -34.74 15.53
C ALA A 397 0.63 -35.94 14.58
N ASP A 398 0.26 -37.12 15.08
CA ASP A 398 0.16 -38.36 14.30
C ASP A 398 -0.94 -38.23 13.23
N GLY A 399 -2.12 -37.74 13.62
CA GLY A 399 -3.23 -37.49 12.68
C GLY A 399 -2.90 -36.45 11.62
N LEU A 400 -2.22 -35.36 11.99
CA LEU A 400 -1.78 -34.34 11.03
C LEU A 400 -0.69 -34.88 10.09
N SER A 401 0.29 -35.65 10.60
CA SER A 401 1.34 -36.24 9.75
C SER A 401 0.74 -37.19 8.71
N ALA A 402 -0.18 -38.06 9.14
CA ALA A 402 -0.89 -38.96 8.23
C ALA A 402 -1.64 -38.20 7.13
N ALA A 403 -2.35 -37.12 7.49
CA ALA A 403 -3.07 -36.29 6.53
C ALA A 403 -2.15 -35.60 5.51
N VAL A 404 -1.04 -35.01 5.96
CA VAL A 404 -0.07 -34.34 5.09
C VAL A 404 0.63 -35.34 4.16
N GLU A 405 0.99 -36.52 4.67
CA GLU A 405 1.60 -37.58 3.86
C GLU A 405 0.64 -38.09 2.77
N GLU A 406 -0.64 -38.29 3.12
CA GLU A 406 -1.65 -38.69 2.14
C GLU A 406 -1.89 -37.58 1.09
N ALA A 407 -1.98 -36.32 1.51
CA ALA A 407 -2.11 -35.19 0.59
C ALA A 407 -0.94 -35.14 -0.41
N GLN A 408 0.29 -35.39 0.04
CA GLN A 408 1.48 -35.46 -0.82
C GLN A 408 1.42 -36.61 -1.84
N ARG A 409 0.85 -37.78 -1.46
CA ARG A 409 0.61 -38.90 -2.38
C ARG A 409 -0.41 -38.52 -3.45
N LEU A 410 -1.50 -37.89 -3.02
CA LEU A 410 -2.60 -37.44 -3.89
C LEU A 410 -2.28 -36.17 -4.69
N LYS A 411 -1.13 -35.54 -4.45
CA LYS A 411 -0.77 -34.22 -5.02
C LYS A 411 -1.81 -33.14 -4.69
N ALA A 412 -2.47 -33.27 -3.54
CA ALA A 412 -3.36 -32.27 -3.00
C ALA A 412 -2.53 -31.18 -2.28
N PRO A 413 -2.73 -29.88 -2.60
CA PRO A 413 -2.06 -28.81 -1.87
C PRO A 413 -2.61 -28.73 -0.44
N VAL A 414 -1.72 -28.71 0.55
CA VAL A 414 -2.06 -28.53 1.98
C VAL A 414 -1.06 -27.57 2.63
N PHE A 415 -1.20 -26.27 2.33
CA PHE A 415 -0.23 -25.24 2.73
C PHE A 415 -0.21 -25.03 4.25
N LEU A 416 -1.39 -24.87 4.86
CA LEU A 416 -1.52 -24.71 6.31
C LEU A 416 -1.19 -26.01 7.03
N GLY A 417 -1.62 -27.16 6.52
CA GLY A 417 -1.31 -28.47 7.09
C GLY A 417 0.19 -28.73 7.17
N SER A 418 0.91 -28.46 6.09
CA SER A 418 2.37 -28.60 6.04
C SER A 418 3.05 -27.68 7.05
N GLN A 419 2.56 -26.44 7.19
CA GLN A 419 3.13 -25.49 8.13
C GLN A 419 2.81 -25.86 9.59
N ALA A 420 1.58 -26.25 9.90
CA ALA A 420 1.19 -26.73 11.21
C ALA A 420 2.06 -27.94 11.65
N LEU A 421 2.35 -28.85 10.71
CA LEU A 421 3.20 -30.00 10.98
C LEU A 421 4.64 -29.58 11.31
N ASN A 422 5.17 -28.57 10.63
CA ASN A 422 6.50 -28.00 10.96
C ASN A 422 6.50 -27.38 12.36
N VAL A 423 5.48 -26.60 12.72
CA VAL A 423 5.36 -25.99 14.06
C VAL A 423 5.28 -27.05 15.15
N ILE A 424 4.45 -28.09 14.97
CA ILE A 424 4.31 -29.18 15.93
C ILE A 424 5.60 -30.00 16.03
N ARG A 425 6.30 -30.27 14.92
CA ARG A 425 7.60 -30.98 14.96
C ARG A 425 8.66 -30.19 15.73
N LEU A 426 8.72 -28.87 15.55
CA LEU A 426 9.60 -28.00 16.33
C LEU A 426 9.25 -28.05 17.83
N ALA A 427 7.96 -28.07 18.16
CA ALA A 427 7.50 -28.22 19.54
C ALA A 427 7.98 -29.53 20.16
N LEU A 428 7.78 -30.65 19.46
CA LEU A 428 8.18 -32.00 19.91
C LEU A 428 9.69 -32.14 20.09
N GLN A 429 10.51 -31.53 19.22
CA GLN A 429 11.98 -31.53 19.37
C GLN A 429 12.43 -30.80 20.64
N SER A 430 11.65 -29.82 21.11
CA SER A 430 12.03 -28.95 22.22
C SER A 430 11.59 -29.45 23.60
N SER A 431 10.87 -30.58 23.68
CA SER A 431 10.39 -31.20 24.93
C SER A 431 10.31 -32.74 24.81
N PRO A 432 11.39 -33.48 25.12
CA PRO A 432 11.43 -34.95 25.00
C PRO A 432 10.61 -35.71 26.05
N ALA A 433 10.18 -35.06 27.13
CA ALA A 433 9.45 -35.66 28.25
C ALA A 433 8.08 -34.98 28.42
N GLY A 434 6.99 -35.71 28.19
CA GLY A 434 5.61 -35.21 28.30
C GLY A 434 5.21 -34.31 27.12
N VAL A 435 4.35 -34.83 26.25
CA VAL A 435 3.99 -34.20 24.97
C VAL A 435 2.66 -33.50 25.10
N ALA A 436 2.66 -32.19 25.32
CA ALA A 436 1.40 -31.52 25.53
C ALA A 436 1.29 -30.15 24.85
N ALA A 437 0.06 -29.65 24.74
CA ALA A 437 -0.29 -28.59 23.80
C ALA A 437 0.50 -27.28 24.00
N GLY A 438 0.93 -26.99 25.24
CA GLY A 438 1.77 -25.84 25.57
C GLY A 438 3.14 -25.82 24.87
N ALA A 439 3.66 -26.96 24.41
CA ALA A 439 4.90 -27.00 23.64
C ALA A 439 4.80 -26.27 22.29
N VAL A 440 3.59 -26.23 21.69
CA VAL A 440 3.32 -25.49 20.44
C VAL A 440 3.52 -24.00 20.66
N VAL A 441 3.10 -23.48 21.82
CA VAL A 441 3.34 -22.09 22.23
C VAL A 441 4.84 -21.80 22.31
N LYS A 442 5.62 -22.70 22.92
CA LYS A 442 7.07 -22.57 22.94
C LYS A 442 7.65 -22.55 21.54
N ALA A 443 7.19 -23.39 20.61
CA ALA A 443 7.68 -23.35 19.23
C ALA A 443 7.41 -21.98 18.57
N VAL A 444 6.20 -21.44 18.73
CA VAL A 444 5.82 -20.10 18.27
C VAL A 444 6.71 -19.02 18.92
N CYS A 445 6.95 -19.08 20.23
CA CYS A 445 7.72 -18.08 20.96
C CYS A 445 9.25 -18.26 20.90
N SER A 446 9.77 -19.45 20.60
CA SER A 446 11.19 -19.81 20.73
C SER A 446 12.13 -19.04 19.82
N PHE A 447 11.60 -18.46 18.73
CA PHE A 447 12.35 -17.57 17.84
C PHE A 447 12.75 -16.24 18.52
N LEU A 448 12.09 -15.85 19.61
CA LEU A 448 12.41 -14.63 20.37
C LEU A 448 13.71 -14.77 21.20
N HIS A 449 13.98 -15.96 21.72
CA HIS A 449 15.11 -16.20 22.65
C HIS A 449 16.50 -16.06 22.02
N LYS A 450 16.63 -16.25 20.70
CA LYS A 450 17.92 -16.05 20.00
C LYS A 450 18.24 -14.58 19.76
N ILE A 451 17.27 -13.68 19.90
CA ILE A 451 17.45 -12.24 19.70
C ILE A 451 17.80 -11.53 21.02
N ASP A 452 17.24 -11.98 22.16
CA ASP A 452 17.50 -11.38 23.48
C ASP A 452 18.90 -11.68 24.07
N LEU A 453 19.65 -12.63 23.49
CA LEU A 453 21.05 -12.84 23.86
C LEU A 453 22.01 -11.77 23.29
N CYS A 454 21.54 -10.91 22.38
CA CYS A 454 22.31 -9.77 21.86
C CYS A 454 22.04 -8.44 22.59
N SER A 455 21.14 -8.41 23.57
CA SER A 455 20.72 -7.21 24.31
C SER A 455 21.08 -7.22 25.80
N SER A 456 21.82 -8.22 26.28
CA SER A 456 22.30 -8.26 27.68
C SER A 456 23.74 -7.74 27.81
N ASN A 457 23.88 -6.65 28.57
CA ASN A 457 25.16 -6.09 29.03
C ASN A 457 26.00 -7.15 29.75
N ALA A 458 27.12 -7.57 29.15
CA ALA A 458 28.24 -8.18 29.87
C ALA A 458 29.59 -7.75 29.24
N PRO A 459 30.59 -7.35 30.05
CA PRO A 459 31.75 -6.61 29.57
C PRO A 459 32.87 -7.56 29.10
N PHE A 460 33.24 -7.50 27.82
CA PHE A 460 34.53 -8.01 27.37
C PHE A 460 35.48 -6.82 27.13
N HIS A 461 36.36 -6.61 28.11
CA HIS A 461 37.52 -5.73 28.02
C HIS A 461 38.50 -6.26 26.96
N LEU A 462 38.71 -5.51 25.88
CA LEU A 462 39.93 -5.58 25.07
C LEU A 462 40.29 -4.17 24.56
N SER A 463 41.12 -3.50 25.37
CA SER A 463 42.14 -2.50 25.03
C SER A 463 41.97 -1.70 23.73
N LEU A 464 41.40 -0.49 23.83
CA LEU A 464 41.73 0.64 22.96
C LEU A 464 42.76 1.54 23.66
N SER A 465 43.99 1.55 23.16
CA SER A 465 44.91 2.65 23.38
C SER A 465 45.49 3.09 22.04
N CYS A 466 45.67 4.40 21.93
CA CYS A 466 46.19 5.19 20.80
C CYS A 466 45.19 5.73 19.77
N LEU A 467 45.24 7.07 19.67
CA LEU A 467 44.71 7.99 18.65
C LEU A 467 43.25 8.42 18.77
N CYS A 468 43.01 9.40 19.64
CA CYS A 468 42.62 10.77 19.23
C CYS A 468 42.30 11.64 20.44
N ARG A 469 43.21 12.57 20.79
CA ARG A 469 42.93 13.74 21.63
C ARG A 469 42.96 14.98 20.73
N ALA A 470 42.10 15.95 21.08
CA ALA A 470 41.88 17.28 20.51
C ALA A 470 41.04 17.26 19.22
N THR A 471 39.89 17.92 19.11
CA THR A 471 39.47 19.19 19.71
C THR A 471 37.99 19.19 20.10
N SER A 472 37.71 19.68 21.30
CA SER A 472 36.38 19.98 21.82
C SER A 472 35.80 21.25 21.20
N ARG A 473 34.71 21.12 20.44
CA ARG A 473 33.67 22.16 20.34
C ARG A 473 32.31 21.48 20.33
N ARG A 474 31.52 21.76 21.36
CA ARG A 474 30.09 21.43 21.43
C ARG A 474 29.38 22.20 20.32
N SER A 475 28.83 21.48 19.35
CA SER A 475 27.79 21.98 18.45
C SER A 475 26.78 20.87 18.22
N PHE A 476 25.52 21.21 18.44
CA PHE A 476 24.32 20.42 18.15
C PHE A 476 24.46 19.66 16.82
N ILE A 477 24.42 18.33 16.88
CA ILE A 477 24.13 17.48 15.72
C ILE A 477 22.83 16.74 16.07
N PRO A 478 21.72 16.96 15.36
CA PRO A 478 20.52 16.14 15.51
C PRO A 478 20.87 14.70 15.16
N ARG A 479 20.40 13.73 15.96
CA ARG A 479 20.51 12.30 15.63
C ARG A 479 19.83 12.08 14.28
N LEU A 480 20.61 11.82 13.23
CA LEU A 480 20.11 11.42 11.90
C LEU A 480 19.47 10.02 11.97
N PRO A 481 18.37 9.75 11.25
CA PRO A 481 17.71 8.45 11.20
C PRO A 481 18.53 7.47 10.33
N PHE A 482 19.27 6.59 10.98
CA PHE A 482 20.25 5.69 10.35
C PHE A 482 19.65 4.35 9.85
N GLU A 483 18.35 4.09 10.08
CA GLU A 483 17.75 2.76 9.88
C GLU A 483 17.25 2.49 8.44
N ALA A 484 16.63 3.45 7.77
CA ALA A 484 16.11 3.28 6.40
C ALA A 484 17.24 3.10 5.36
N PHE A 485 18.42 3.65 5.62
CA PHE A 485 19.59 3.58 4.72
C PHE A 485 20.52 2.41 5.04
N ARG A 486 20.31 1.75 6.18
CA ARG A 486 21.18 0.71 6.69
C ARG A 486 21.35 -0.47 5.71
N PRO A 487 20.30 -0.96 5.01
CA PRO A 487 20.46 -2.05 4.05
C PRO A 487 21.38 -1.68 2.88
N HIS A 488 21.25 -0.50 2.29
CA HIS A 488 22.09 -0.06 1.17
C HIS A 488 23.58 0.00 1.55
N PHE A 489 23.90 0.70 2.64
CA PHE A 489 25.30 0.93 3.04
C PHE A 489 25.97 -0.28 3.72
N PHE A 490 25.21 -1.16 4.38
CA PHE A 490 25.78 -2.26 5.18
C PHE A 490 25.51 -3.66 4.62
N LYS A 491 24.56 -3.82 3.68
CA LYS A 491 24.24 -5.12 3.07
C LYS A 491 24.55 -5.14 1.57
N HIS A 492 24.04 -4.19 0.79
CA HIS A 492 24.09 -4.28 -0.69
C HIS A 492 25.48 -4.05 -1.31
N GLY A 493 26.45 -3.58 -0.53
CA GLY A 493 27.85 -3.46 -0.96
C GLY A 493 28.68 -4.74 -0.81
N LYS A 494 28.09 -5.84 -0.30
CA LYS A 494 28.79 -7.11 -0.07
C LYS A 494 28.57 -8.11 -1.23
N PRO A 495 29.49 -9.06 -1.46
CA PRO A 495 29.37 -10.06 -2.54
C PRO A 495 28.15 -10.99 -2.40
N ASP A 496 27.66 -11.18 -1.17
CA ASP A 496 26.55 -12.06 -0.77
C ASP A 496 25.20 -11.34 -0.65
N ALA A 497 25.09 -10.09 -1.12
CA ALA A 497 23.85 -9.34 -1.08
C ALA A 497 22.74 -10.02 -1.91
N ASP A 498 21.54 -10.14 -1.34
CA ASP A 498 20.36 -10.65 -2.04
C ASP A 498 20.07 -9.79 -3.29
N PRO A 499 20.10 -10.36 -4.51
CA PRO A 499 19.80 -9.65 -5.74
C PRO A 499 18.43 -8.95 -5.72
N LYS A 500 17.43 -9.56 -5.08
CA LYS A 500 16.06 -9.03 -5.01
C LYS A 500 15.96 -7.83 -4.06
N GLU A 501 16.71 -7.84 -2.94
CA GLU A 501 16.81 -6.65 -2.08
C GLU A 501 17.54 -5.50 -2.79
N LYS A 502 18.58 -5.81 -3.57
CA LYS A 502 19.34 -4.82 -4.35
C LYS A 502 18.50 -4.18 -5.45
N GLU A 503 17.69 -4.96 -6.15
CA GLU A 503 16.78 -4.49 -7.21
C GLU A 503 15.71 -3.54 -6.67
N ASN A 504 15.20 -3.80 -5.46
CA ASN A 504 14.17 -2.97 -4.82
C ASN A 504 14.74 -1.74 -4.08
N CYS A 505 16.06 -1.53 -4.09
CA CYS A 505 16.71 -0.41 -3.41
C CYS A 505 16.89 0.79 -4.34
N HIS A 506 16.22 1.92 -4.03
CA HIS A 506 16.33 3.17 -4.81
C HIS A 506 17.76 3.65 -5.04
N TRP A 507 18.65 3.51 -4.04
CA TRP A 507 20.06 3.90 -4.20
C TRP A 507 20.81 2.99 -5.15
N CYS A 508 20.50 1.70 -5.16
CA CYS A 508 21.11 0.77 -6.11
C CYS A 508 20.64 1.06 -7.53
N GLN A 509 19.34 1.35 -7.72
CA GLN A 509 18.77 1.75 -9.01
C GLN A 509 19.40 3.06 -9.53
N VAL A 510 19.47 4.09 -8.70
CA VAL A 510 20.07 5.37 -9.09
C VAL A 510 21.57 5.22 -9.41
N ARG A 511 22.27 4.31 -8.72
CA ARG A 511 23.69 4.01 -8.97
C ARG A 511 23.94 3.14 -10.19
N SER A 512 22.93 2.41 -10.69
CA SER A 512 23.08 1.61 -11.91
C SER A 512 23.02 2.46 -13.17
N PHE A 513 22.54 3.71 -13.09
CA PHE A 513 22.55 4.63 -14.21
C PHE A 513 23.98 4.89 -14.70
N ALA A 514 24.19 4.74 -16.01
CA ALA A 514 25.51 4.88 -16.63
C ALA A 514 26.19 6.23 -16.32
N THR A 515 25.39 7.29 -16.13
CA THR A 515 25.88 8.64 -15.84
C THR A 515 26.19 8.89 -14.37
N HIS A 516 25.79 8.02 -13.44
CA HIS A 516 25.84 8.29 -11.99
C HIS A 516 27.24 8.64 -11.48
N ALA A 517 28.28 7.97 -12.01
CA ALA A 517 29.66 8.20 -11.58
C ALA A 517 30.16 9.63 -11.86
N LYS A 518 29.66 10.27 -12.92
CA LYS A 518 30.04 11.63 -13.33
C LYS A 518 28.99 12.68 -12.92
N LEU A 519 27.72 12.31 -13.00
CA LEU A 519 26.55 13.17 -12.79
C LEU A 519 25.61 12.48 -11.79
N PRO A 520 26.00 12.42 -10.51
CA PRO A 520 25.26 11.67 -9.51
C PRO A 520 23.89 12.27 -9.26
N ILE A 521 22.93 11.39 -8.98
CA ILE A 521 21.68 11.74 -8.32
C ILE A 521 21.83 11.36 -6.86
N SER A 522 21.61 12.33 -5.96
CA SER A 522 21.61 12.12 -4.52
C SER A 522 20.20 12.29 -3.96
N ILE A 523 19.88 11.57 -2.89
CA ILE A 523 18.60 11.70 -2.18
C ILE A 523 18.93 12.08 -0.73
N VAL A 524 18.35 13.18 -0.26
CA VAL A 524 18.66 13.76 1.06
C VAL A 524 17.38 14.21 1.77
N ASN A 525 17.09 13.64 2.93
CA ASN A 525 16.06 14.16 3.84
C ASN A 525 16.73 14.74 5.09
N ARG A 526 16.39 15.98 5.43
CA ARG A 526 16.81 16.67 6.66
C ARG A 526 15.65 17.34 7.40
N GLU A 527 14.43 17.23 6.87
CA GLU A 527 13.27 17.95 7.38
C GLU A 527 12.39 17.03 8.25
N ASP A 528 12.20 15.77 7.85
CA ASP A 528 11.34 14.80 8.55
C ASP A 528 11.85 13.36 8.37
N ASP A 529 11.08 12.38 8.87
CA ASP A 529 11.38 10.95 8.75
C ASP A 529 10.76 10.31 7.47
N ALA A 530 10.30 11.12 6.51
CA ALA A 530 9.69 10.60 5.29
C ALA A 530 10.72 9.90 4.39
N PHE A 531 10.29 8.81 3.74
CA PHE A 531 11.05 8.09 2.72
C PHE A 531 10.30 8.09 1.38
N LEU A 532 11.02 7.85 0.29
CA LEU A 532 10.41 7.66 -1.02
C LEU A 532 9.55 6.38 -1.01
N ASN A 533 8.43 6.39 -1.72
CA ASN A 533 7.52 5.24 -1.81
C ASN A 533 8.30 3.93 -2.14
N PRO A 534 8.25 2.88 -1.30
CA PRO A 534 8.99 1.64 -1.53
C PRO A 534 8.65 0.92 -2.84
N ASN A 535 7.47 1.18 -3.40
CA ASN A 535 7.04 0.61 -4.68
C ASN A 535 7.47 1.44 -5.89
N PHE A 536 7.99 2.66 -5.69
CA PHE A 536 8.51 3.49 -6.78
C PHE A 536 9.82 2.91 -7.33
N ARG A 537 10.04 3.00 -8.64
CA ARG A 537 11.25 2.51 -9.33
C ARG A 537 11.94 3.62 -10.12
N PHE A 538 13.23 3.77 -9.93
CA PHE A 538 14.03 4.69 -10.74
C PHE A 538 14.38 4.07 -12.10
N ILE A 539 14.08 4.80 -13.18
CA ILE A 539 14.41 4.43 -14.56
C ILE A 539 15.23 5.54 -15.23
N ASP A 540 16.03 5.17 -16.23
CA ASP A 540 16.87 6.09 -17.03
C ASP A 540 16.36 6.31 -18.47
N HIS A 541 15.27 5.63 -18.84
CA HIS A 541 14.52 5.80 -20.08
C HIS A 541 13.02 5.56 -19.82
N SER A 542 12.14 6.13 -20.64
CA SER A 542 10.70 5.84 -20.57
C SER A 542 10.42 4.43 -21.09
N VAL A 543 9.43 3.78 -20.49
CA VAL A 543 8.99 2.42 -20.88
C VAL A 543 7.70 2.54 -21.67
N VAL A 544 7.64 1.97 -22.86
CA VAL A 544 6.43 1.97 -23.69
C VAL A 544 5.52 0.83 -23.22
N GLY A 545 4.27 1.14 -22.88
CA GLY A 545 3.29 0.15 -22.46
C GLY A 545 2.86 -0.77 -23.60
N ASP A 546 2.45 -2.00 -23.27
CA ASP A 546 2.19 -3.07 -24.26
C ASP A 546 1.12 -2.72 -25.31
N ASN A 547 0.17 -1.85 -24.97
CA ASN A 547 -0.94 -1.46 -25.86
C ASN A 547 -0.66 -0.17 -26.64
N VAL A 548 0.53 0.41 -26.52
CA VAL A 548 0.88 1.65 -27.22
C VAL A 548 1.37 1.32 -28.63
N PRO A 549 0.71 1.85 -29.68
CA PRO A 549 1.18 1.65 -31.04
C PRO A 549 2.50 2.41 -31.26
N VAL A 550 3.48 1.72 -31.83
CA VAL A 550 4.79 2.27 -32.19
C VAL A 550 4.97 2.13 -33.69
N ALA A 551 5.56 3.13 -34.34
CA ALA A 551 5.92 3.04 -35.75
C ALA A 551 6.89 1.88 -35.98
N ASP A 552 6.71 1.14 -37.09
CA ASP A 552 7.62 0.06 -37.45
C ASP A 552 9.02 0.63 -37.68
N GLN A 553 10.05 -0.08 -37.18
CA GLN A 553 11.44 0.38 -37.28
C GLN A 553 11.91 0.59 -38.73
N SER A 554 11.28 -0.05 -39.72
CA SER A 554 11.56 0.18 -41.15
C SER A 554 11.20 1.58 -41.63
N PHE A 555 10.31 2.31 -40.95
CA PHE A 555 9.98 3.70 -41.26
C PHE A 555 10.97 4.70 -40.65
N ARG A 556 11.85 4.26 -39.74
CA ARG A 556 12.85 5.11 -39.11
C ARG A 556 13.83 5.64 -40.16
N ILE A 557 13.79 6.95 -40.38
CA ILE A 557 14.70 7.65 -41.28
C ILE A 557 15.59 8.58 -40.44
N GLY A 558 16.90 8.41 -40.56
CA GLY A 558 17.89 9.30 -39.96
C GLY A 558 18.61 10.12 -41.01
N CYS A 559 19.38 11.13 -40.58
CA CYS A 559 20.06 12.00 -41.53
C CYS A 559 21.16 11.28 -42.31
N SER A 560 21.34 11.68 -43.56
CA SER A 560 22.42 11.27 -44.46
C SER A 560 23.69 12.16 -44.39
N CYS A 561 23.79 13.05 -43.39
CA CYS A 561 24.89 14.02 -43.25
C CYS A 561 26.29 13.37 -43.27
N ALA A 562 27.21 13.94 -44.05
CA ALA A 562 28.58 13.45 -44.18
C ALA A 562 29.47 13.82 -42.99
N SER A 563 29.11 14.87 -42.24
CA SER A 563 29.80 15.27 -41.01
C SER A 563 28.82 15.81 -39.96
N ASP A 564 29.22 15.74 -38.69
CA ASP A 564 28.43 16.26 -37.57
C ASP A 564 28.10 17.76 -37.71
N GLU A 565 28.95 18.53 -38.38
CA GLU A 565 28.72 19.96 -38.58
C GLU A 565 27.56 20.25 -39.53
N GLU A 566 27.27 19.35 -40.47
CA GLU A 566 26.14 19.50 -41.39
C GLU A 566 24.79 19.42 -40.69
N CYS A 567 24.74 18.71 -39.54
CA CYS A 567 23.57 18.64 -38.67
C CYS A 567 23.24 19.96 -37.95
N MET A 568 23.89 21.07 -38.30
CA MET A 568 23.54 22.41 -37.80
C MET A 568 22.75 23.24 -38.82
N TYR A 569 22.69 22.78 -40.08
CA TYR A 569 22.21 23.57 -41.21
C TYR A 569 20.96 22.98 -41.86
N SER A 570 20.32 23.75 -42.73
CA SER A 570 19.12 23.36 -43.48
C SER A 570 19.25 22.16 -44.41
N THR A 571 20.44 21.55 -44.52
CA THR A 571 20.68 20.34 -45.32
C THR A 571 20.51 19.06 -44.52
N CYS A 572 20.36 19.14 -43.20
CA CYS A 572 20.11 17.97 -42.37
C CYS A 572 18.62 17.64 -42.40
N GLU A 573 18.28 16.46 -42.93
CA GLU A 573 16.91 15.94 -43.03
C GLU A 573 16.19 15.94 -41.66
N CYS A 574 16.93 15.72 -40.56
CA CYS A 574 16.35 15.77 -39.22
C CYS A 574 15.85 17.17 -38.79
N LEU A 575 16.24 18.23 -39.51
CA LEU A 575 15.89 19.63 -39.23
C LEU A 575 14.93 20.22 -40.27
N ASP A 576 14.36 19.40 -41.15
CA ASP A 576 13.51 19.88 -42.25
C ASP A 576 12.28 20.66 -41.75
N GLU A 577 11.73 20.24 -40.60
CA GLU A 577 10.59 20.86 -39.94
C GLU A 577 10.95 22.00 -38.98
N MET A 578 12.25 22.24 -38.76
CA MET A 578 12.70 23.38 -37.96
C MET A 578 12.73 24.66 -38.80
N ALA A 579 12.21 25.75 -38.24
CA ALA A 579 12.30 27.07 -38.88
C ALA A 579 13.77 27.54 -38.97
N PRO A 580 14.20 28.13 -40.10
CA PRO A 580 15.52 28.73 -40.21
C PRO A 580 15.67 29.95 -39.31
N ASP A 581 16.91 30.22 -38.91
CA ASP A 581 17.27 31.43 -38.18
C ASP A 581 16.94 32.68 -39.03
N THR A 582 16.19 33.63 -38.46
CA THR A 582 15.76 34.88 -39.12
C THR A 582 16.77 36.01 -38.99
N ASP A 583 17.82 35.82 -38.18
CA ASP A 583 18.81 36.86 -37.84
C ASP A 583 20.02 36.91 -38.81
N GLU A 584 20.06 36.05 -39.83
CA GLU A 584 21.11 36.05 -40.87
C GLU A 584 20.52 36.63 -42.18
N GLU A 585 21.11 37.72 -42.70
CA GLU A 585 20.69 38.43 -43.94
C GLU A 585 20.40 37.45 -45.10
N GLU A 586 19.43 37.80 -45.96
CA GLU A 586 19.00 37.01 -47.12
C GLU A 586 20.08 36.89 -48.21
N ASP A 587 21.16 36.15 -47.95
CA ASP A 587 22.04 35.62 -48.98
C ASP A 587 21.57 34.20 -49.37
N PRO A 588 21.16 33.96 -50.63
CA PRO A 588 20.78 32.63 -51.11
C PRO A 588 21.88 31.56 -51.03
N HIS A 589 23.14 31.95 -50.79
CA HIS A 589 24.31 31.07 -50.83
C HIS A 589 24.83 30.67 -49.44
N THR A 590 24.34 31.28 -48.36
CA THR A 590 24.72 30.90 -46.99
C THR A 590 23.81 29.80 -46.45
N ARG A 591 24.43 28.72 -45.95
CA ARG A 591 23.72 27.63 -45.26
C ARG A 591 23.08 28.20 -44.00
N LYS A 592 21.74 28.31 -43.96
CA LYS A 592 21.02 28.81 -42.79
C LYS A 592 21.06 27.79 -41.66
N LYS A 593 21.37 28.23 -40.44
CA LYS A 593 21.30 27.38 -39.25
C LYS A 593 19.83 27.11 -38.90
N ARG A 594 19.51 25.86 -38.58
CA ARG A 594 18.13 25.42 -38.23
C ARG A 594 17.98 24.74 -36.87
N PHE A 595 19.06 24.17 -36.34
CA PHE A 595 19.04 23.44 -35.07
C PHE A 595 18.78 24.33 -33.85
N ALA A 596 18.19 23.74 -32.81
CA ALA A 596 17.66 24.46 -31.65
C ALA A 596 18.72 25.07 -30.71
N TYR A 597 19.99 24.74 -30.90
CA TYR A 597 21.08 25.05 -29.96
C TYR A 597 22.08 26.07 -30.51
N TYR A 598 22.85 26.70 -29.63
CA TYR A 598 24.04 27.44 -30.04
C TYR A 598 25.16 26.46 -30.42
N SER A 599 25.82 26.66 -31.57
CA SER A 599 26.83 25.73 -32.11
C SER A 599 28.22 25.93 -31.54
N GLN A 600 28.55 27.17 -31.18
CA GLN A 600 29.90 27.61 -30.86
C GLN A 600 29.90 28.64 -29.72
N GLY A 601 31.10 28.93 -29.21
CA GLY A 601 31.32 29.90 -28.15
C GLY A 601 30.87 29.41 -26.77
N ALA A 602 30.83 30.34 -25.82
CA ALA A 602 30.51 30.05 -24.41
C ALA A 602 29.08 29.54 -24.19
N LYS A 603 28.19 29.69 -25.18
CA LYS A 603 26.80 29.21 -25.15
C LYS A 603 26.62 27.86 -25.83
N LYS A 604 27.68 27.21 -26.33
CA LYS A 604 27.57 25.95 -27.09
C LYS A 604 26.72 24.91 -26.34
N GLY A 605 25.73 24.35 -27.03
CA GLY A 605 24.80 23.35 -26.49
C GLY A 605 23.65 23.91 -25.65
N LEU A 606 23.60 25.22 -25.40
CA LEU A 606 22.43 25.87 -24.81
C LEU A 606 21.36 26.09 -25.88
N LEU A 607 20.10 25.97 -25.48
CA LEU A 607 18.93 26.26 -26.30
C LEU A 607 18.92 27.75 -26.69
N ARG A 608 18.59 28.03 -27.95
CA ARG A 608 18.53 29.40 -28.49
C ARG A 608 17.36 30.17 -27.90
N ASP A 609 17.52 31.49 -27.80
CA ASP A 609 16.48 32.35 -27.22
C ASP A 609 15.18 32.33 -28.03
N ARG A 610 15.25 32.19 -29.36
CA ARG A 610 14.09 32.00 -30.24
C ARG A 610 13.24 30.80 -29.80
N VAL A 611 13.87 29.65 -29.62
CA VAL A 611 13.22 28.39 -29.20
C VAL A 611 12.74 28.49 -27.75
N LEU A 612 13.55 29.05 -26.85
CA LEU A 612 13.18 29.28 -25.46
C LEU A 612 11.92 30.15 -25.30
N GLN A 613 11.71 31.11 -26.22
CA GLN A 613 10.57 32.02 -26.21
C GLN A 613 9.34 31.42 -26.91
N SER A 614 9.52 30.73 -28.05
CA SER A 614 8.40 30.17 -28.82
C SER A 614 7.88 28.84 -28.28
N GLN A 615 8.72 28.09 -27.54
CA GLN A 615 8.44 26.70 -27.15
C GLN A 615 8.03 25.82 -28.34
N GLU A 616 8.63 26.09 -29.50
CA GLU A 616 8.52 25.20 -30.65
C GLU A 616 9.17 23.84 -30.34
N PRO A 617 8.70 22.76 -30.98
CA PRO A 617 9.32 21.45 -30.81
C PRO A 617 10.78 21.44 -31.24
N ILE A 618 11.58 20.63 -30.56
CA ILE A 618 13.00 20.44 -30.84
C ILE A 618 13.16 19.15 -31.64
N TYR A 619 13.77 19.21 -32.82
CA TYR A 619 14.06 18.02 -33.61
C TYR A 619 15.55 17.70 -33.54
N GLU A 620 15.86 16.49 -33.06
CA GLU A 620 17.24 16.05 -32.89
C GLU A 620 17.58 14.85 -33.78
N CYS A 621 18.87 14.67 -34.03
CA CYS A 621 19.36 13.42 -34.61
C CYS A 621 19.22 12.27 -33.60
N HIS A 622 19.15 11.05 -34.13
CA HIS A 622 18.92 9.83 -33.37
C HIS A 622 19.81 8.68 -33.86
N GLU A 623 19.76 7.53 -33.20
CA GLU A 623 20.65 6.39 -33.49
C GLU A 623 20.61 5.87 -34.94
N GLY A 624 19.52 6.08 -35.67
CA GLY A 624 19.42 5.74 -37.10
C GLY A 624 20.06 6.76 -38.04
N CYS A 625 20.60 7.87 -37.54
CA CYS A 625 21.30 8.88 -38.33
C CYS A 625 22.77 8.48 -38.59
N ALA A 626 23.30 8.86 -39.75
CA ALA A 626 24.72 8.64 -40.10
C ALA A 626 25.70 9.48 -39.25
N CYS A 627 25.23 10.60 -38.69
CA CYS A 627 26.04 11.47 -37.84
C CYS A 627 26.40 10.81 -36.49
N SER A 628 27.53 11.20 -35.91
CA SER A 628 28.05 10.59 -34.70
C SER A 628 27.26 10.97 -33.45
N LYS A 629 27.53 10.30 -32.32
CA LYS A 629 27.02 10.70 -31.00
C LYS A 629 27.48 12.09 -30.56
N ASN A 630 28.55 12.61 -31.16
CA ASN A 630 29.05 13.97 -30.93
C ASN A 630 28.37 15.03 -31.81
N CYS A 631 27.37 14.64 -32.61
CA CYS A 631 26.54 15.54 -33.39
C CYS A 631 25.97 16.70 -32.54
N PRO A 632 26.19 17.98 -32.92
CA PRO A 632 25.69 19.13 -32.18
C PRO A 632 24.16 19.15 -32.02
N ASN A 633 23.42 18.40 -32.85
CA ASN A 633 21.97 18.22 -32.79
C ASN A 633 21.52 16.98 -31.97
N ARG A 634 22.31 16.57 -30.98
CA ARG A 634 22.01 15.48 -30.03
C ARG A 634 22.25 15.93 -28.59
N VAL A 635 21.58 16.99 -28.14
CA VAL A 635 21.77 17.52 -26.78
C VAL A 635 20.92 16.74 -25.78
N VAL A 636 19.63 16.53 -26.08
CA VAL A 636 18.70 15.76 -25.23
C VAL A 636 18.98 14.27 -25.33
N GLU A 637 19.24 13.75 -26.54
CA GLU A 637 19.52 12.33 -26.79
C GLU A 637 20.69 11.78 -25.96
N ARG A 638 21.71 12.60 -25.69
CA ARG A 638 22.87 12.21 -24.86
C ARG A 638 22.54 12.00 -23.38
N GLY A 639 21.35 12.43 -22.96
CA GLY A 639 20.92 12.34 -21.57
C GLY A 639 21.46 13.46 -20.68
N ARG A 640 21.07 13.39 -19.40
CA ARG A 640 21.34 14.41 -18.38
C ARG A 640 22.78 14.92 -18.38
N THR A 641 22.94 16.24 -18.28
CA THR A 641 24.26 16.91 -18.26
C THR A 641 24.66 17.48 -16.90
N VAL A 642 23.77 17.43 -15.90
CA VAL A 642 23.99 18.00 -14.56
C VAL A 642 23.77 16.97 -13.45
N PRO A 643 24.48 17.06 -12.31
CA PRO A 643 24.10 16.30 -11.12
C PRO A 643 22.77 16.80 -10.56
N LEU A 644 22.02 15.93 -9.88
CA LEU A 644 20.75 16.28 -9.25
C LEU A 644 20.70 15.82 -7.79
N GLN A 645 19.92 16.52 -6.98
CA GLN A 645 19.65 16.15 -5.61
C GLN A 645 18.15 16.21 -5.35
N ILE A 646 17.56 15.04 -5.12
CA ILE A 646 16.22 14.90 -4.58
C ILE A 646 16.31 15.24 -3.09
N PHE A 647 15.51 16.19 -2.65
CA PHE A 647 15.51 16.63 -1.26
C PHE A 647 14.11 16.81 -0.71
N ARG A 648 13.98 16.70 0.61
CA ARG A 648 12.71 17.00 1.28
C ARG A 648 12.53 18.51 1.42
N THR A 649 11.43 19.03 0.89
CA THR A 649 11.00 20.43 1.11
C THR A 649 10.19 20.53 2.40
N LYS A 650 9.92 21.74 2.87
CA LYS A 650 9.17 21.98 4.11
C LYS A 650 7.68 21.70 3.98
N ASP A 651 7.10 21.97 2.81
CA ASP A 651 5.65 22.08 2.61
C ASP A 651 5.13 21.48 1.30
N ARG A 652 6.00 21.29 0.29
CA ARG A 652 5.63 20.82 -1.06
C ARG A 652 6.02 19.37 -1.34
N GLY A 653 6.48 18.66 -0.32
CA GLY A 653 6.86 17.27 -0.46
C GLY A 653 8.33 17.06 -0.82
N TRP A 654 8.61 16.13 -1.73
CA TRP A 654 9.95 15.94 -2.30
C TRP A 654 10.18 16.96 -3.43
N GLY A 655 11.36 17.55 -3.49
CA GLY A 655 11.79 18.52 -4.48
C GLY A 655 13.10 18.09 -5.16
N VAL A 656 13.50 18.78 -6.23
CA VAL A 656 14.80 18.58 -6.87
C VAL A 656 15.58 19.88 -6.86
N LYS A 657 16.89 19.80 -6.61
CA LYS A 657 17.83 20.91 -6.80
C LYS A 657 19.10 20.42 -7.48
N CYS A 658 19.85 21.35 -8.07
CA CYS A 658 21.13 21.04 -8.68
C CYS A 658 22.28 21.55 -7.80
N PRO A 659 23.31 20.72 -7.46
CA PRO A 659 24.44 21.17 -6.65
C PRO A 659 25.45 22.03 -7.42
N VAL A 660 25.22 22.28 -8.71
CA VAL A 660 26.01 23.19 -9.56
C VAL A 660 25.12 24.27 -10.18
N ASN A 661 25.73 25.33 -10.70
CA ASN A 661 24.99 26.38 -11.40
C ASN A 661 24.49 25.83 -12.76
N ILE A 662 23.27 26.16 -13.13
CA ILE A 662 22.69 25.86 -14.44
C ILE A 662 22.54 27.16 -15.23
N LYS A 663 22.91 27.16 -16.50
CA LYS A 663 22.77 28.31 -17.39
C LYS A 663 21.40 28.34 -18.07
N ARG A 664 20.88 29.53 -18.36
CA ARG A 664 19.72 29.71 -19.24
C ARG A 664 19.96 28.97 -20.57
N GLY A 665 18.97 28.20 -21.01
CA GLY A 665 19.03 27.34 -22.17
C GLY A 665 19.71 25.99 -21.93
N GLN A 666 20.21 25.68 -20.74
CA GLN A 666 20.87 24.41 -20.48
C GLN A 666 19.85 23.28 -20.33
N PHE A 667 20.10 22.17 -21.01
CA PHE A 667 19.35 20.93 -20.82
C PHE A 667 19.63 20.33 -19.44
N VAL A 668 18.57 20.06 -18.68
CA VAL A 668 18.66 19.48 -17.35
C VAL A 668 18.51 17.96 -17.42
N ASP A 669 17.32 17.47 -17.72
CA ASP A 669 17.01 16.04 -17.84
C ASP A 669 15.63 15.87 -18.55
N ARG A 670 15.22 14.64 -18.85
CA ARG A 670 13.89 14.32 -19.40
C ARG A 670 12.89 14.02 -18.27
N TYR A 671 11.61 14.30 -18.49
CA TYR A 671 10.54 13.70 -17.72
C TYR A 671 10.32 12.28 -18.25
N LEU A 672 10.42 11.28 -17.37
CA LEU A 672 10.36 9.87 -17.72
C LEU A 672 9.15 9.21 -17.06
N GLY A 673 8.68 8.11 -17.64
CA GLY A 673 7.58 7.34 -17.09
C GLY A 673 7.24 6.14 -17.94
N GLU A 674 6.15 5.49 -17.59
CA GLU A 674 5.47 4.55 -18.48
C GLU A 674 4.63 5.33 -19.49
N ILE A 675 4.83 5.11 -20.78
CA ILE A 675 4.01 5.70 -21.84
C ILE A 675 2.78 4.82 -22.02
N ILE A 676 1.60 5.40 -21.85
CA ILE A 676 0.32 4.71 -21.86
C ILE A 676 -0.68 5.42 -22.80
N THR A 677 -1.73 4.71 -23.19
CA THR A 677 -2.84 5.30 -23.96
C THR A 677 -3.69 6.20 -23.07
N SER A 678 -4.43 7.14 -23.66
CA SER A 678 -5.35 8.02 -22.91
C SER A 678 -6.45 7.21 -22.19
N GLU A 679 -6.93 6.12 -22.80
CA GLU A 679 -7.89 5.20 -22.17
C GLU A 679 -7.32 4.55 -20.90
N GLU A 680 -6.06 4.11 -20.95
CA GLU A 680 -5.37 3.54 -19.79
C GLU A 680 -5.09 4.61 -18.74
N ALA A 681 -4.74 5.83 -19.15
CA ALA A 681 -4.60 6.97 -18.25
C ALA A 681 -5.93 7.30 -17.54
N ASP A 682 -7.05 7.28 -18.25
CA ASP A 682 -8.39 7.51 -17.69
C ASP A 682 -8.83 6.40 -16.74
N ARG A 683 -8.61 5.13 -17.10
CA ARG A 683 -8.83 3.98 -16.20
C ARG A 683 -8.00 4.16 -14.93
N ARG A 684 -6.73 4.55 -15.09
CA ARG A 684 -5.81 4.85 -13.99
C ARG A 684 -6.32 6.03 -13.14
N ARG A 685 -6.79 7.13 -13.73
CA ARG A 685 -7.40 8.27 -13.03
C ARG A 685 -8.61 7.82 -12.20
N ALA A 686 -9.48 7.00 -12.79
CA ALA A 686 -10.70 6.50 -12.15
C ALA A 686 -10.43 5.53 -10.97
N GLU A 687 -9.38 4.70 -11.07
CA GLU A 687 -8.97 3.79 -10.00
C GLU A 687 -8.14 4.47 -8.90
N SER A 688 -7.62 5.67 -9.17
CA SER A 688 -6.92 6.46 -8.17
C SER A 688 -7.92 7.05 -7.19
N ASN A 689 -7.84 6.65 -5.92
CA ASN A 689 -8.63 7.21 -4.81
C ASN A 689 -8.44 8.72 -4.62
N ILE A 690 -7.51 9.36 -5.33
CA ILE A 690 -7.29 10.81 -5.39
C ILE A 690 -7.03 11.18 -6.87
N ALA A 691 -8.10 11.36 -7.67
CA ALA A 691 -7.98 11.75 -9.08
C ALA A 691 -7.04 12.97 -9.26
N ARG A 692 -7.13 13.96 -8.36
CA ARG A 692 -6.30 15.18 -8.34
C ARG A 692 -4.80 14.95 -8.10
N ARG A 693 -4.35 13.78 -7.61
CA ARG A 693 -2.91 13.44 -7.47
C ARG A 693 -2.35 12.77 -8.71
N LYS A 694 -3.19 12.16 -9.56
CA LYS A 694 -2.71 11.52 -10.80
C LYS A 694 -2.35 12.53 -11.87
N ASP A 695 -3.09 13.63 -11.97
CA ASP A 695 -2.80 14.70 -12.94
C ASP A 695 -1.43 15.37 -12.72
N VAL A 696 -0.82 15.21 -11.54
CA VAL A 696 0.54 15.73 -11.25
C VAL A 696 1.63 14.87 -11.90
N TYR A 697 1.38 13.59 -12.11
CA TYR A 697 2.38 12.64 -12.61
C TYR A 697 2.14 12.22 -14.06
N LEU A 698 0.99 12.57 -14.62
CA LEU A 698 0.58 12.32 -16.00
C LEU A 698 0.86 13.56 -16.85
N PHE A 699 1.62 13.39 -17.92
CA PHE A 699 1.84 14.42 -18.93
C PHE A 699 1.38 13.94 -20.29
N ALA A 700 0.49 14.68 -20.93
CA ALA A 700 0.02 14.40 -22.28
C ALA A 700 1.14 14.65 -23.30
N LEU A 701 1.23 13.77 -24.29
CA LEU A 701 2.08 13.89 -25.48
C LEU A 701 1.25 14.44 -26.65
N ASP A 702 0.67 15.62 -26.45
CA ASP A 702 -0.32 16.24 -27.34
C ASP A 702 0.25 17.27 -28.33
N LYS A 703 1.55 17.58 -28.25
CA LYS A 703 2.18 18.65 -29.05
C LYS A 703 1.98 18.49 -30.57
N PHE A 704 1.87 17.24 -31.04
CA PHE A 704 1.69 16.89 -32.45
C PHE A 704 0.32 16.30 -32.77
N SER A 705 -0.59 16.24 -31.80
CA SER A 705 -1.93 15.72 -32.03
C SER A 705 -2.72 16.67 -32.92
N ASP A 706 -3.20 16.13 -34.04
CA ASP A 706 -4.05 16.83 -34.99
C ASP A 706 -5.10 15.84 -35.52
N PRO A 707 -6.38 15.97 -35.11
CA PRO A 707 -7.47 15.11 -35.57
C PRO A 707 -7.68 15.08 -37.08
N ASN A 708 -7.13 16.06 -37.82
CA ASN A 708 -7.21 16.13 -39.28
C ASN A 708 -5.95 15.62 -39.98
N SER A 709 -4.95 15.13 -39.23
CA SER A 709 -3.73 14.58 -39.79
C SER A 709 -4.01 13.34 -40.62
N LEU A 710 -3.25 13.17 -41.71
CA LEU A 710 -3.25 11.94 -42.50
C LEU A 710 -2.45 10.82 -41.81
N ASP A 711 -1.63 11.17 -40.83
CA ASP A 711 -0.92 10.20 -39.99
C ASP A 711 -1.89 9.68 -38.91
N PRO A 712 -2.21 8.37 -38.91
CA PRO A 712 -3.17 7.79 -37.98
C PRO A 712 -2.73 7.91 -36.52
N PHE A 713 -1.43 8.01 -36.23
CA PHE A 713 -0.95 8.18 -34.86
C PHE A 713 -1.16 9.61 -34.36
N LEU A 714 -1.03 10.60 -35.23
CA LEU A 714 -1.26 12.01 -34.89
C LEU A 714 -2.76 12.36 -34.85
N ALA A 715 -3.59 11.65 -35.62
CA ALA A 715 -5.04 11.77 -35.59
C ALA A 715 -5.70 11.06 -34.39
N ALA A 716 -5.00 10.12 -33.76
CA ALA A 716 -5.47 9.43 -32.56
C ALA A 716 -5.42 10.32 -31.31
N GLN A 717 -6.03 9.84 -30.23
CA GLN A 717 -5.93 10.51 -28.92
C GLN A 717 -4.46 10.51 -28.44
N PRO A 718 -4.00 11.61 -27.82
CA PRO A 718 -2.60 11.73 -27.38
C PRO A 718 -2.26 10.69 -26.31
N LEU A 719 -1.06 10.13 -26.42
CA LEU A 719 -0.50 9.28 -25.37
C LEU A 719 -0.18 10.09 -24.11
N GLU A 720 0.06 9.41 -23.01
CA GLU A 720 0.43 10.05 -21.74
C GLU A 720 1.66 9.37 -21.12
N VAL A 721 2.51 10.16 -20.45
CA VAL A 721 3.65 9.68 -19.67
C VAL A 721 3.27 9.63 -18.19
N ASP A 722 3.15 8.44 -17.63
CA ASP A 722 2.85 8.19 -16.22
C ASP A 722 4.13 7.98 -15.40
N GLY A 723 4.46 8.99 -14.57
CA GLY A 723 5.59 8.95 -13.65
C GLY A 723 5.27 8.43 -12.24
N GLU A 724 4.06 7.95 -11.96
CA GLU A 724 3.61 7.66 -10.58
C GLU A 724 4.47 6.58 -9.92
N TRP A 725 4.65 5.44 -10.60
CA TRP A 725 5.30 4.23 -10.06
C TRP A 725 6.71 4.02 -10.57
N MET A 726 7.07 4.59 -11.72
CA MET A 726 8.42 4.51 -12.26
C MET A 726 8.78 5.78 -13.02
N SER A 727 9.93 6.38 -12.69
CA SER A 727 10.38 7.63 -13.34
C SER A 727 11.85 7.94 -13.03
N GLY A 728 12.36 9.01 -13.63
CA GLY A 728 13.62 9.64 -13.28
C GLY A 728 13.50 10.58 -12.07
N PRO A 729 14.56 11.35 -11.75
CA PRO A 729 14.53 12.34 -10.66
C PRO A 729 13.58 13.50 -10.94
N THR A 730 13.28 13.79 -12.19
CA THR A 730 12.48 14.94 -12.66
C THR A 730 11.03 14.90 -12.22
N ARG A 731 10.47 13.71 -11.96
CA ARG A 731 9.19 13.49 -11.28
C ARG A 731 9.01 14.34 -10.02
N PHE A 732 10.09 14.55 -9.27
CA PHE A 732 10.06 15.25 -7.99
C PHE A 732 10.25 16.76 -8.13
N ILE A 733 10.28 17.30 -9.35
CA ILE A 733 10.38 18.75 -9.55
C ILE A 733 9.02 19.38 -9.22
N ASN A 734 9.02 20.31 -8.27
CA ASN A 734 7.79 20.96 -7.82
C ASN A 734 7.30 22.05 -8.78
N HIS A 735 6.00 22.33 -8.68
CA HIS A 735 5.39 23.47 -9.34
C HIS A 735 5.92 24.81 -8.83
N SER A 736 6.04 25.78 -9.74
CA SER A 736 6.11 27.22 -9.41
C SER A 736 5.40 28.07 -10.46
N CYS A 737 4.64 29.09 -10.02
CA CYS A 737 4.07 30.10 -10.91
C CYS A 737 5.10 31.13 -11.42
N ASP A 738 6.31 31.14 -10.85
CA ASP A 738 7.49 31.81 -11.44
C ASP A 738 8.60 30.77 -11.62
N PRO A 739 8.46 29.86 -12.59
CA PRO A 739 9.34 28.70 -12.72
C PRO A 739 10.72 29.10 -13.23
N ASN A 740 11.72 28.26 -12.96
CA ASN A 740 13.07 28.42 -13.51
C ASN A 740 13.39 27.45 -14.64
N MET A 741 12.48 26.52 -14.93
CA MET A 741 12.55 25.59 -16.07
C MET A 741 11.23 25.55 -16.85
N ALA A 742 11.30 25.03 -18.07
CA ALA A 742 10.14 24.71 -18.89
C ALA A 742 10.36 23.38 -19.62
N ILE A 743 9.25 22.73 -20.00
CA ILE A 743 9.21 21.50 -20.79
C ILE A 743 9.18 21.88 -22.27
N PHE A 744 9.92 21.13 -23.08
CA PHE A 744 9.95 21.22 -24.53
C PHE A 744 9.73 19.82 -25.11
N ALA A 745 8.82 19.70 -26.07
CA ALA A 745 8.68 18.48 -26.86
C ALA A 745 9.94 18.29 -27.71
N ARG A 746 10.61 17.14 -27.56
CA ARG A 746 11.75 16.78 -28.41
C ARG A 746 11.42 15.55 -29.24
N VAL A 747 11.48 15.70 -30.55
CA VAL A 747 11.29 14.63 -31.52
C VAL A 747 12.64 13.97 -31.77
N GLY A 748 12.69 12.67 -31.46
CA GLY A 748 13.84 11.84 -31.77
C GLY A 748 13.72 11.12 -33.10
N ASP A 749 12.54 10.60 -33.41
CA ASP A 749 12.27 9.87 -34.64
C ASP A 749 11.14 10.57 -35.39
N HIS A 750 11.40 10.98 -36.63
CA HIS A 750 10.38 11.64 -37.45
C HIS A 750 9.25 10.68 -37.85
N ALA A 751 9.51 9.37 -37.81
CA ALA A 751 8.51 8.34 -38.07
C ALA A 751 7.49 8.19 -36.93
N ASP A 752 7.78 8.73 -35.75
CA ASP A 752 6.99 8.52 -34.54
C ASP A 752 6.99 9.78 -33.67
N LYS A 753 6.28 10.80 -34.14
CA LYS A 753 6.18 12.09 -33.43
C LYS A 753 5.21 12.04 -32.25
N HIS A 754 4.31 11.06 -32.22
CA HIS A 754 3.43 10.85 -31.07
C HIS A 754 4.18 10.31 -29.85
N LEU A 755 5.33 9.63 -30.03
CA LEU A 755 6.28 9.25 -28.95
C LEU A 755 7.45 10.24 -28.79
N HIS A 756 7.14 11.53 -28.62
CA HIS A 756 8.17 12.54 -28.35
C HIS A 756 8.57 12.63 -26.87
N ASP A 757 9.75 13.18 -26.62
CA ASP A 757 10.31 13.35 -25.29
C ASP A 757 9.84 14.67 -24.64
N LEU A 758 9.65 14.64 -23.32
CA LEU A 758 9.44 15.83 -22.50
C LEU A 758 10.78 16.31 -21.90
N ALA A 759 11.47 17.20 -22.61
CA ALA A 759 12.80 17.67 -22.24
C ALA A 759 12.73 18.93 -21.37
N LEU A 760 13.39 18.94 -20.20
CA LEU A 760 13.42 20.10 -19.32
C LEU A 760 14.66 20.97 -19.56
N PHE A 761 14.42 22.25 -19.87
CA PHE A 761 15.45 23.25 -20.06
C PHE A 761 15.30 24.40 -19.06
N ALA A 762 16.43 24.95 -18.60
CA ALA A 762 16.42 26.14 -17.76
C ALA A 762 16.05 27.39 -18.57
N ILE A 763 15.05 28.16 -18.13
CA ILE A 763 14.62 29.39 -18.82
C ILE A 763 15.31 30.65 -18.28
N ARG A 764 16.11 30.52 -17.22
CA ARG A 764 16.94 31.56 -16.62
C ARG A 764 18.17 30.92 -15.98
N ASP A 765 19.20 31.70 -15.65
CA ASP A 765 20.34 31.19 -14.88
C ASP A 765 19.86 30.74 -13.48
N ILE A 766 20.21 29.52 -13.08
CA ILE A 766 19.81 28.90 -11.82
C ILE A 766 21.06 28.73 -10.94
N PRO A 767 21.16 29.44 -9.81
CA PRO A 767 22.26 29.26 -8.87
C PRO A 767 22.28 27.84 -8.28
N LYS A 768 23.47 27.36 -7.92
CA LYS A 768 23.64 26.08 -7.22
C LYS A 768 22.79 26.03 -5.95
N GLY A 769 22.14 24.90 -5.72
CA GLY A 769 21.31 24.64 -4.55
C GLY A 769 19.91 25.25 -4.61
N THR A 770 19.60 26.06 -5.64
CA THR A 770 18.23 26.53 -5.88
C THR A 770 17.34 25.36 -6.31
N GLU A 771 16.13 25.31 -5.76
CA GLU A 771 15.12 24.33 -6.15
C GLU A 771 14.76 24.52 -7.62
N LEU A 772 14.78 23.42 -8.36
CA LEU A 772 14.30 23.37 -9.73
C LEU A 772 12.78 23.31 -9.71
N THR A 773 12.14 24.12 -10.55
CA THR A 773 10.68 24.21 -10.63
C THR A 773 10.23 24.46 -12.07
N PHE A 774 9.11 23.88 -12.47
CA PHE A 774 8.41 24.23 -13.71
C PHE A 774 6.93 24.46 -13.42
N ASP A 775 6.21 25.02 -14.39
CA ASP A 775 4.78 25.25 -14.27
C ASP A 775 4.01 24.07 -14.86
N TYR A 776 3.26 23.35 -14.02
CA TYR A 776 2.52 22.13 -14.36
C TYR A 776 1.42 22.34 -15.40
N VAL A 777 0.90 23.56 -15.52
CA VAL A 777 -0.21 23.89 -16.43
C VAL A 777 0.24 24.76 -17.61
N ASN A 778 1.54 24.93 -17.79
CA ASN A 778 2.09 25.73 -18.88
C ASN A 778 1.77 25.09 -20.24
N GLY A 779 1.02 25.79 -21.09
CA GLY A 779 0.58 25.33 -22.41
C GLY A 779 -0.89 24.92 -22.50
N LEU A 780 -1.62 24.81 -21.38
CA LEU A 780 -3.06 24.52 -21.38
C LEU A 780 -3.86 25.82 -21.63
N THR A 781 -4.08 26.15 -22.89
CA THR A 781 -4.93 27.31 -23.29
C THR A 781 -6.40 27.01 -23.00
N GLY A 782 -6.81 27.21 -21.75
CA GLY A 782 -8.20 27.01 -21.31
C GLY A 782 -8.40 27.12 -19.79
N LEU A 783 -7.36 26.91 -18.99
CA LEU A 783 -7.46 26.92 -17.52
C LEU A 783 -7.23 28.30 -16.87
N GLU A 784 -6.76 29.31 -17.63
CA GLU A 784 -6.65 30.68 -17.09
C GLU A 784 -8.02 31.27 -16.70
N SER A 785 -9.15 30.78 -17.24
CA SER A 785 -10.48 31.22 -16.84
C SER A 785 -10.95 30.65 -15.50
N ASP A 786 -10.50 29.45 -15.15
CA ASP A 786 -11.08 28.68 -14.04
C ASP A 786 -10.53 29.11 -12.67
N ALA A 787 -9.30 29.63 -12.63
CA ALA A 787 -8.70 30.22 -11.44
C ALA A 787 -9.42 31.49 -10.94
N HIS A 788 -10.31 32.07 -11.76
CA HIS A 788 -11.10 33.24 -11.44
C HIS A 788 -12.60 32.95 -11.28
N ASP A 789 -13.04 31.70 -11.46
CA ASP A 789 -14.41 31.27 -11.28
C ASP A 789 -14.65 30.82 -9.83
N PRO A 790 -15.38 31.60 -9.00
CA PRO A 790 -15.61 31.28 -7.59
C PRO A 790 -16.30 29.93 -7.37
N SER A 791 -17.01 29.41 -8.37
CA SER A 791 -17.72 28.14 -8.30
C SER A 791 -16.80 26.91 -8.43
N LYS A 792 -15.60 27.09 -8.99
CA LYS A 792 -14.61 26.01 -9.21
C LYS A 792 -13.49 26.00 -8.16
N ILE A 793 -13.31 27.10 -7.43
CA ILE A 793 -12.24 27.28 -6.42
C ILE A 793 -12.25 26.19 -5.32
N SER A 794 -13.41 25.67 -4.90
CA SER A 794 -13.49 24.60 -3.89
C SER A 794 -12.87 23.28 -4.35
N GLU A 795 -12.69 23.10 -5.66
CA GLU A 795 -12.14 21.89 -6.26
C GLU A 795 -10.66 22.01 -6.64
N MET A 796 -10.10 23.22 -6.58
CA MET A 796 -8.73 23.51 -7.00
C MET A 796 -7.70 23.21 -5.91
N THR A 797 -6.50 22.75 -6.32
CA THR A 797 -5.40 22.51 -5.36
C THR A 797 -4.64 23.80 -5.08
N LYS A 798 -4.54 24.21 -3.81
CA LYS A 798 -3.82 25.44 -3.44
C LYS A 798 -2.34 25.37 -3.83
N CYS A 799 -1.86 26.42 -4.49
CA CYS A 799 -0.45 26.55 -4.86
C CYS A 799 0.39 27.02 -3.67
N LEU A 800 1.43 26.25 -3.34
CA LEU A 800 2.36 26.52 -2.25
C LEU A 800 3.72 27.01 -2.76
N CYS A 801 3.81 27.54 -3.98
CA CYS A 801 5.10 27.95 -4.56
C CYS A 801 5.75 29.14 -3.85
N GLY A 802 4.98 29.93 -3.10
CA GLY A 802 5.47 31.07 -2.31
C GLY A 802 6.02 32.25 -3.12
N THR A 803 5.85 32.25 -4.45
CA THR A 803 6.34 33.33 -5.32
C THR A 803 5.38 34.53 -5.31
N ALA A 804 5.90 35.73 -5.58
CA ALA A 804 5.08 36.94 -5.69
C ALA A 804 4.10 36.90 -6.89
N LYS A 805 4.36 36.03 -7.87
CA LYS A 805 3.49 35.80 -9.05
C LYS A 805 2.59 34.58 -8.89
N CYS A 806 2.40 34.08 -7.67
CA CYS A 806 1.58 32.91 -7.40
C CYS A 806 0.14 33.14 -7.89
N ARG A 807 -0.38 32.21 -8.70
CA ARG A 807 -1.78 32.21 -9.15
C ARG A 807 -2.77 31.74 -8.08
N GLY A 808 -2.30 31.36 -6.89
CA GLY A 808 -3.11 30.88 -5.78
C GLY A 808 -3.44 29.39 -5.83
N TYR A 809 -3.63 28.82 -7.03
CA TYR A 809 -4.01 27.42 -7.25
C TYR A 809 -3.18 26.78 -8.38
N LEU A 810 -3.07 25.44 -8.37
CA LEU A 810 -2.29 24.67 -9.34
C LEU A 810 -3.09 24.34 -10.61
N TRP A 811 -4.34 23.91 -10.44
CA TRP A 811 -5.37 23.61 -11.45
C TRP A 811 -6.73 23.62 -10.77
#